data_AF-A0A496PH47-F1
#
_entry.id   AF-A0A496PH47-F1
#
_cell.length_a   1.000
_cell.length_b   1.000
_cell.length_c   1.000
_cell.angle_alpha   90.00
_cell.angle_beta   90.00
_cell.angle_gamma   90.00
#
_symmetry.space_group_name_H-M   'P 1'
#
loop_
_entity.id
_entity.type
_entity.pdbx_description
1 polymer ?
#
loop_
_entity_poly.entity_id
_entity_poly.type
_entity_poly.pdbx_seq_one_letter_code
_entity_poly.pdbx_strand_id
1 'polypeptide(L)'
;MFALTEIAVSGRVVDLIVGPAGAGKTTAMNALRRAWEKEHGQGSVVGLAPSSSAAQVLAEDLGIATENTAKWWQNHLREGETFQSGQLVIVDEASLAGTLSLDRITRLAAEAGAKVLLVGDYAQLQAVDAGGAFGMISHDRDDVPELVDVHRFTHDWEKRASLDLRHGHAGVIDIYDEHQRVVDGDTEGMIDAAYAAWRRDLVAGRATVLVSDSNESVTALNNRARTDLILDGTVRGSRESELHDGTRAASGDIVITRRNDRRLLAGRGWVRNGDRWNVVDVRRDRLMLVRRAGSSRRNSVLLPADYVTEHVELGYAVTSFRAQGLTTDTTHVLVDSTMTRETLYVAMTRGRDANVAYVTVDKPDASHDGPHPGENDEVTGRSVLEGVLQHVGAELSAHETIAVEQESWGTITQLAAEYETIAAAAQRDRWAALVRASGLSAEQAVEVIESDAFGPLTAELRRAEANHHDVAVLFPRLVRARDFGDADDIAAVMRHRLTAATARPAGAGRTRRAPRLIAGLVPEVTGPVADEMCQALDERRDLIIQRADAVLDRAIAVGASWIDKIAPLPDATNLREAWWQSARAIAAYRNRYTIKLESVLGPRPEDTDQRIDYARAEAALNRARRNAEHEHVELAHRVVRQRSSFGQTM
;
A
#
# COMPACT_ATOMS: atom_id res chain seq x y z
N MET A 1 14.11 -15.47 20.02
CA MET A 1 15.52 -15.82 20.31
C MET A 1 16.38 -15.77 19.05
N PHE A 2 15.96 -16.37 17.92
CA PHE A 2 16.69 -16.28 16.66
C PHE A 2 16.90 -14.83 16.17
N ALA A 3 15.83 -14.03 16.06
CA ALA A 3 15.88 -12.62 15.65
C ALA A 3 16.93 -11.76 16.40
N LEU A 4 16.99 -11.90 17.73
CA LEU A 4 17.94 -11.14 18.56
C LEU A 4 19.39 -11.57 18.36
N THR A 5 19.60 -12.85 18.05
CA THR A 5 20.94 -13.40 17.83
C THR A 5 21.49 -12.88 16.51
N GLU A 6 20.67 -12.88 15.44
CA GLU A 6 21.04 -12.33 14.14
C GLU A 6 21.47 -10.87 14.23
N ILE A 7 20.71 -10.06 14.97
CA ILE A 7 21.02 -8.64 15.18
C ILE A 7 22.32 -8.45 15.97
N ALA A 8 22.51 -9.24 17.04
CA ALA A 8 23.69 -9.11 17.87
C ALA A 8 24.99 -9.42 17.09
N VAL A 9 24.93 -10.31 16.10
CA VAL A 9 26.11 -10.78 15.36
C VAL A 9 26.24 -10.21 13.94
N SER A 10 25.27 -9.44 13.44
CA SER A 10 25.14 -9.08 12.01
C SER A 10 26.32 -8.28 11.43
N GLY A 11 27.25 -7.76 12.24
CA GLY A 11 28.32 -6.85 11.81
C GLY A 11 27.83 -5.50 11.25
N ARG A 12 26.52 -5.32 11.06
CA ARG A 12 25.92 -4.10 10.53
C ARG A 12 25.87 -3.01 11.59
N VAL A 13 26.06 -1.77 11.14
CA VAL A 13 25.85 -0.58 11.98
C VAL A 13 24.37 -0.39 12.29
N VAL A 14 23.48 -0.58 11.30
CA VAL A 14 22.03 -0.40 11.46
C VAL A 14 21.31 -1.73 11.25
N ASP A 15 20.55 -2.14 12.25
CA ASP A 15 19.61 -3.26 12.17
C ASP A 15 18.19 -2.85 12.51
N LEU A 16 17.25 -3.70 12.12
CA LEU A 16 15.82 -3.48 12.27
C LEU A 16 15.19 -4.67 12.99
N ILE A 17 14.17 -4.39 13.78
CA ILE A 17 13.17 -5.38 14.22
C ILE A 17 11.81 -4.82 13.88
N VAL A 18 11.05 -5.59 13.10
CA VAL A 18 9.64 -5.33 12.89
C VAL A 18 8.84 -6.09 13.92
N GLY A 19 7.91 -5.42 14.60
CA GLY A 19 7.03 -6.07 15.57
C GLY A 19 5.62 -5.50 15.49
N PRO A 20 4.64 -6.30 15.04
CA PRO A 20 3.22 -5.98 15.10
C PRO A 20 2.76 -5.52 16.49
N ALA A 21 1.59 -4.87 16.53
CA ALA A 21 1.00 -4.41 17.77
C ALA A 21 0.84 -5.59 18.76
N GLY A 22 1.51 -5.50 19.91
CA GLY A 22 1.45 -6.55 20.93
C GLY A 22 2.40 -7.73 20.74
N ALA A 23 3.34 -7.68 19.79
CA ALA A 23 4.28 -8.78 19.51
C ALA A 23 5.46 -8.91 20.50
N GLY A 24 5.39 -8.27 21.67
CA GLY A 24 6.43 -8.40 22.70
C GLY A 24 7.77 -7.71 22.40
N LYS A 25 7.78 -6.65 21.56
CA LYS A 25 8.97 -5.83 21.23
C LYS A 25 9.79 -5.47 22.46
N THR A 26 9.14 -4.96 23.49
CA THR A 26 9.72 -4.66 24.81
C THR A 26 10.52 -5.82 25.39
N THR A 27 9.95 -7.03 25.42
CA THR A 27 10.58 -8.21 25.98
C THR A 27 11.83 -8.58 25.18
N ALA A 28 11.75 -8.47 23.85
CA ALA A 28 12.89 -8.72 22.96
C ALA A 28 14.01 -7.69 23.20
N MET A 29 13.68 -6.40 23.28
CA MET A 29 14.65 -5.33 23.55
C MET A 29 15.31 -5.48 24.92
N ASN A 30 14.56 -5.85 25.97
CA ASN A 30 15.15 -6.05 27.31
C ASN A 30 16.09 -7.26 27.34
N ALA A 31 15.77 -8.34 26.62
CA ALA A 31 16.68 -9.47 26.46
C ALA A 31 17.97 -9.07 25.74
N LEU A 32 17.87 -8.29 24.66
CA LEU A 32 19.03 -7.78 23.92
C LEU A 32 19.88 -6.84 24.78
N ARG A 33 19.26 -5.90 25.50
CA ARG A 33 19.93 -4.99 26.44
C ARG A 33 20.78 -5.77 27.43
N ARG A 34 20.21 -6.79 28.09
CA ARG A 34 20.92 -7.62 29.08
C ARG A 34 22.09 -8.38 28.47
N ALA A 35 21.95 -8.87 27.24
CA ALA A 35 23.04 -9.53 26.54
C ALA A 35 24.16 -8.55 26.19
N TRP A 36 23.80 -7.36 25.68
CA TRP A 36 24.75 -6.32 25.29
C TRP A 36 25.53 -5.76 26.48
N GLU A 37 24.85 -5.44 27.58
CA GLU A 37 25.49 -4.94 28.82
C GLU A 37 26.42 -5.99 29.45
N LYS A 38 26.16 -7.29 29.23
CA LYS A 38 27.03 -8.37 29.71
C LYS A 38 28.37 -8.40 28.95
N GLU A 39 28.36 -8.03 27.68
CA GLU A 39 29.54 -8.05 26.81
C GLU A 39 30.30 -6.71 26.82
N HIS A 40 29.58 -5.59 26.75
CA HIS A 40 30.14 -4.26 26.59
C HIS A 40 30.12 -3.40 27.87
N GLY A 41 29.57 -3.93 28.97
CA GLY A 41 29.54 -3.28 30.28
C GLY A 41 28.24 -2.51 30.56
N GLN A 42 28.05 -2.13 31.83
CA GLN A 42 26.87 -1.35 32.23
C GLN A 42 26.88 0.04 31.56
N GLY A 43 25.72 0.47 31.07
CA GLY A 43 25.58 1.76 30.37
C GLY A 43 25.98 1.73 28.89
N SER A 44 26.27 0.54 28.34
CA SER A 44 26.52 0.38 26.90
C SER A 44 25.27 0.47 26.03
N VAL A 45 24.08 0.65 26.62
CA VAL A 45 22.81 0.71 25.88
C VAL A 45 22.17 2.08 26.08
N VAL A 46 21.82 2.72 24.98
CA VAL A 46 21.13 4.02 24.94
C VAL A 46 19.76 3.81 24.31
N GLY A 47 18.69 4.18 25.01
CA GLY A 47 17.33 4.10 24.48
C GLY A 47 16.83 5.47 24.03
N LEU A 48 16.30 5.52 22.81
CA LEU A 48 15.71 6.71 22.20
C LEU A 48 14.29 6.39 21.68
N ALA A 49 13.42 7.39 21.69
CA ALA A 49 12.11 7.30 21.04
C ALA A 49 11.65 8.67 20.50
N PRO A 50 10.77 8.75 19.49
CA PRO A 50 10.33 10.04 18.93
C PRO A 50 9.56 10.92 19.91
N SER A 51 8.80 10.32 20.82
CA SER A 51 7.95 11.04 21.77
C SER A 51 8.40 10.84 23.22
N SER A 52 8.05 11.79 24.10
CA SER A 52 8.39 11.70 25.53
C SER A 52 7.60 10.63 26.27
N SER A 53 6.40 10.28 25.80
CA SER A 53 5.61 9.17 26.33
C SER A 53 6.21 7.83 25.92
N ALA A 54 6.57 7.65 24.63
CA ALA A 54 7.25 6.44 24.16
C ALA A 54 8.61 6.25 24.84
N ALA A 55 9.40 7.32 25.00
CA ALA A 55 10.65 7.24 25.75
C ALA A 55 10.40 6.78 27.18
N GLN A 56 9.40 7.32 27.88
CA GLN A 56 9.08 6.87 29.25
C GLN A 56 8.73 5.38 29.30
N VAL A 57 7.87 4.91 28.39
CA VAL A 57 7.50 3.50 28.31
C VAL A 57 8.75 2.65 28.09
N LEU A 58 9.60 3.03 27.14
CA LEU A 58 10.88 2.37 26.87
C LEU A 58 11.81 2.35 28.11
N ALA A 59 11.87 3.43 28.88
CA ALA A 59 12.64 3.48 30.12
C ALA A 59 12.11 2.52 31.20
N GLU A 60 10.78 2.49 31.38
CA GLU A 60 10.13 1.59 32.34
C GLU A 60 10.35 0.12 31.94
N ASP A 61 10.28 -0.15 30.65
CA ASP A 61 10.40 -1.46 30.03
C ASP A 61 11.83 -2.02 30.04
N LEU A 62 12.81 -1.18 29.73
CA LEU A 62 14.23 -1.56 29.71
C LEU A 62 14.90 -1.42 31.08
N GLY A 63 14.35 -0.60 31.97
CA GLY A 63 14.96 -0.27 33.25
C GLY A 63 16.22 0.60 33.15
N ILE A 64 16.35 1.37 32.06
CA ILE A 64 17.46 2.31 31.82
C ILE A 64 16.92 3.72 31.54
N ALA A 65 17.80 4.72 31.60
CA ALA A 65 17.45 6.06 31.14
C ALA A 65 17.25 6.06 29.63
N THR A 66 16.19 6.70 29.17
CA THR A 66 15.89 6.88 27.75
C THR A 66 15.49 8.32 27.50
N GLU A 67 15.70 8.78 26.27
CA GLU A 67 15.42 10.15 25.89
C GLU A 67 14.55 10.24 24.65
N ASN A 68 13.84 11.35 24.50
CA ASN A 68 13.25 11.63 23.19
C ASN A 68 14.36 12.06 22.21
N THR A 69 14.22 11.69 20.93
CA THR A 69 15.25 11.92 19.90
C THR A 69 15.62 13.40 19.75
N ALA A 70 14.63 14.29 19.84
CA ALA A 70 14.83 15.73 19.74
C ALA A 70 15.66 16.31 20.89
N LYS A 71 15.43 15.85 22.14
CA LYS A 71 16.19 16.24 23.33
C LYS A 71 17.62 15.76 23.21
N TRP A 72 17.81 14.49 22.84
CA TRP A 72 19.14 13.93 22.66
C TRP A 72 19.94 14.73 21.63
N TRP A 73 19.32 15.03 20.48
CA TRP A 73 19.92 15.89 19.46
C TRP A 73 20.27 17.29 19.99
N GLN A 74 19.41 17.88 20.81
CA GLN A 74 19.68 19.17 21.41
C GLN A 74 20.87 19.14 22.38
N ASN A 75 21.02 18.07 23.17
CA ASN A 75 22.18 17.89 24.06
C ASN A 75 23.45 17.67 23.24
N HIS A 76 23.39 16.90 22.15
CA HIS A 76 24.52 16.75 21.23
C HIS A 76 25.03 18.10 20.73
N LEU A 77 24.11 18.97 20.27
CA LEU A 77 24.48 20.30 19.77
C LEU A 77 25.00 21.26 20.85
N ARG A 78 24.49 21.19 22.08
CA ARG A 78 24.81 22.17 23.14
C ARG A 78 25.96 21.74 24.03
N GLU A 79 26.01 20.45 24.34
CA GLU A 79 26.85 19.85 25.37
C GLU A 79 27.90 18.91 24.75
N GLY A 80 27.81 18.63 23.45
CA GLY A 80 28.72 17.70 22.76
C GLY A 80 28.45 16.24 23.11
N GLU A 81 27.27 15.92 23.68
CA GLU A 81 26.88 14.55 24.00
C GLU A 81 26.88 13.69 22.73
N THR A 82 27.64 12.59 22.70
CA THR A 82 27.73 11.71 21.53
C THR A 82 27.81 10.26 21.97
N PHE A 83 27.66 9.35 21.00
CA PHE A 83 27.79 7.92 21.24
C PHE A 83 29.26 7.51 21.43
N GLN A 84 29.46 6.34 22.02
CA GLN A 84 30.75 5.73 22.28
C GLN A 84 30.86 4.38 21.56
N SER A 85 32.09 3.98 21.23
CA SER A 85 32.34 2.69 20.59
C SER A 85 31.83 1.53 21.44
N GLY A 86 31.17 0.56 20.79
CA GLY A 86 30.57 -0.60 21.46
C GLY A 86 29.20 -0.33 22.11
N GLN A 87 28.65 0.88 21.99
CA GLN A 87 27.29 1.13 22.44
C GLN A 87 26.24 0.57 21.47
N LEU A 88 25.08 0.19 22.03
CA LEU A 88 23.86 -0.15 21.30
C LEU A 88 22.83 0.98 21.52
N VAL A 89 22.46 1.65 20.44
CA VAL A 89 21.41 2.66 20.40
C VAL A 89 20.12 1.99 19.95
N ILE A 90 19.14 1.87 20.83
CA ILE A 90 17.81 1.35 20.51
C ILE A 90 16.89 2.53 20.24
N VAL A 91 16.36 2.62 19.03
CA VAL A 91 15.33 3.60 18.66
C VAL A 91 13.99 2.87 18.57
N ASP A 92 13.15 3.02 19.59
CA ASP A 92 11.80 2.44 19.61
C ASP A 92 10.77 3.35 18.95
N GLU A 93 9.69 2.76 18.43
CA GLU A 93 8.70 3.42 17.58
C GLU A 93 9.36 4.16 16.39
N ALA A 94 10.34 3.52 15.75
CA ALA A 94 11.13 4.11 14.67
C ALA A 94 10.29 4.48 13.42
N SER A 95 9.11 3.89 13.23
CA SER A 95 8.14 4.31 12.19
C SER A 95 7.61 5.73 12.40
N LEU A 96 7.60 6.23 13.64
CA LEU A 96 7.23 7.60 13.97
C LEU A 96 8.39 8.60 13.88
N ALA A 97 9.62 8.13 13.67
CA ALA A 97 10.77 9.00 13.58
C ALA A 97 10.88 9.59 12.17
N GLY A 98 11.02 10.91 12.07
CA GLY A 98 11.30 11.56 10.79
C GLY A 98 12.64 11.08 10.20
N THR A 99 12.70 10.99 8.87
CA THR A 99 13.84 10.44 8.11
C THR A 99 15.16 11.14 8.45
N LEU A 100 15.16 12.47 8.54
CA LEU A 100 16.35 13.25 8.89
C LEU A 100 16.84 13.01 10.32
N SER A 101 15.92 12.72 11.25
CA SER A 101 16.27 12.41 12.64
C SER A 101 16.96 11.06 12.73
N LEU A 102 16.43 10.04 12.02
CA LEU A 102 17.06 8.72 11.94
C LEU A 102 18.45 8.82 11.29
N ASP A 103 18.58 9.52 10.16
CA ASP A 103 19.85 9.71 9.45
C ASP A 103 20.93 10.39 10.32
N ARG A 104 20.57 11.42 11.10
CA ARG A 104 21.51 12.06 12.05
C ARG A 104 21.98 11.09 13.12
N ILE A 105 21.06 10.36 13.74
CA ILE A 105 21.36 9.41 14.82
C ILE A 105 22.23 8.26 14.29
N THR A 106 21.88 7.67 13.15
CA THR A 106 22.63 6.54 12.57
C THR A 106 24.00 6.96 12.08
N ARG A 107 24.15 8.16 11.49
CA ARG A 107 25.45 8.71 11.11
C ARG A 107 26.38 8.88 12.32
N LEU A 108 25.91 9.53 13.39
CA LEU A 108 26.71 9.73 14.59
C LEU A 108 27.07 8.41 15.27
N ALA A 109 26.17 7.43 15.26
CA ALA A 109 26.47 6.10 15.78
C ALA A 109 27.54 5.41 14.93
N ALA A 110 27.46 5.50 13.60
CA ALA A 110 28.48 4.95 12.70
C ALA A 110 29.86 5.57 12.94
N GLU A 111 29.93 6.90 13.07
CA GLU A 111 31.17 7.64 13.34
C GLU A 111 31.79 7.26 14.69
N ALA A 112 30.96 7.00 15.70
CA ALA A 112 31.40 6.58 17.03
C ALA A 112 31.78 5.09 17.12
N GLY A 113 31.47 4.27 16.11
CA GLY A 113 31.58 2.81 16.18
C GLY A 113 30.54 2.18 17.12
N ALA A 114 29.35 2.79 17.22
CA ALA A 114 28.18 2.27 17.90
C ALA A 114 27.24 1.56 16.91
N LYS A 115 26.42 0.66 17.43
CA LYS A 115 25.37 -0.04 16.67
C LYS A 115 24.01 0.62 16.94
N VAL A 116 23.18 0.72 15.91
CA VAL A 116 21.79 1.19 16.00
C VAL A 116 20.84 0.05 15.71
N LEU A 117 19.85 -0.11 16.57
CA LEU A 117 18.69 -0.97 16.36
C LEU A 117 17.44 -0.11 16.24
N LEU A 118 16.81 -0.14 15.07
CA LEU A 118 15.51 0.48 14.83
C LEU A 118 14.41 -0.54 15.13
N VAL A 119 13.50 -0.20 16.04
CA VAL A 119 12.40 -1.06 16.44
C VAL A 119 11.09 -0.35 16.09
N GLY A 120 10.21 -1.02 15.36
CA GLY A 120 8.99 -0.38 14.88
C GLY A 120 8.01 -1.34 14.22
N ASP A 121 6.95 -0.77 13.67
CA ASP A 121 5.98 -1.47 12.84
C ASP A 121 5.64 -0.57 11.65
N TYR A 122 6.05 -0.97 10.44
CA TYR A 122 5.86 -0.16 9.24
C TYR A 122 4.38 0.04 8.89
N ALA A 123 3.51 -0.85 9.37
CA ALA A 123 2.07 -0.80 9.14
C ALA A 123 1.32 0.07 10.17
N GLN A 124 2.01 0.62 11.18
CA GLN A 124 1.44 1.64 12.05
C GLN A 124 1.61 3.03 11.44
N LEU A 125 1.05 4.04 12.12
CA LEU A 125 1.19 5.44 11.76
C LEU A 125 2.67 5.83 11.60
N GLN A 126 2.91 6.67 10.61
CA GLN A 126 4.22 7.20 10.25
C GLN A 126 4.49 8.54 10.95
N ALA A 127 5.73 9.02 10.82
CA ALA A 127 6.11 10.34 11.28
C ALA A 127 5.19 11.44 10.72
N VAL A 128 4.91 12.46 11.54
CA VAL A 128 4.22 13.69 11.09
C VAL A 128 5.16 14.58 10.27
N ASP A 129 6.47 14.51 10.56
CA ASP A 129 7.51 15.09 9.70
C ASP A 129 7.76 14.17 8.49
N ALA A 130 8.56 14.61 7.51
CA ALA A 130 8.97 13.78 6.37
C ALA A 130 9.52 12.41 6.83
N GLY A 131 8.70 11.37 6.66
CA GLY A 131 8.87 10.03 7.21
C GLY A 131 9.28 8.98 6.18
N GLY A 132 8.96 7.71 6.48
CA GLY A 132 9.11 6.59 5.54
C GLY A 132 10.45 5.84 5.60
N ALA A 133 11.49 6.37 6.24
CA ALA A 133 12.81 5.71 6.27
C ALA A 133 12.78 4.31 6.91
N PHE A 134 12.01 4.10 7.99
CA PHE A 134 11.88 2.77 8.60
C PHE A 134 11.24 1.77 7.63
N GLY A 135 10.13 2.15 6.98
CA GLY A 135 9.45 1.34 5.99
C GLY A 135 10.36 1.02 4.80
N MET A 136 11.01 2.04 4.22
CA MET A 136 11.94 1.91 3.11
C MET A 136 13.06 0.89 3.41
N ILE A 137 13.74 1.02 4.56
CA ILE A 137 14.83 0.09 4.91
C ILE A 137 14.28 -1.31 5.20
N SER A 138 13.06 -1.41 5.74
CA SER A 138 12.39 -2.69 5.97
C SER A 138 12.01 -3.40 4.68
N HIS A 139 11.57 -2.68 3.65
CA HIS A 139 11.18 -3.25 2.36
C HIS A 139 12.38 -3.57 1.47
N ASP A 140 13.48 -2.82 1.58
CA ASP A 140 14.71 -3.05 0.81
C ASP A 140 15.52 -4.27 1.31
N ARG A 141 15.20 -4.77 2.51
CA ARG A 141 15.91 -5.88 3.15
C ARG A 141 15.01 -7.10 3.33
N ASP A 142 15.34 -8.18 2.64
CA ASP A 142 14.66 -9.48 2.80
C ASP A 142 14.99 -10.19 4.13
N ASP A 143 16.00 -9.73 4.87
CA ASP A 143 16.54 -10.36 6.08
C ASP A 143 16.09 -9.70 7.39
N VAL A 144 15.07 -8.83 7.36
CA VAL A 144 14.61 -8.12 8.56
C VAL A 144 13.83 -9.06 9.48
N PRO A 145 14.28 -9.27 10.73
CA PRO A 145 13.56 -10.11 11.65
C PRO A 145 12.21 -9.50 12.06
N GLU A 146 11.14 -10.30 11.90
CA GLU A 146 9.79 -9.94 12.31
C GLU A 146 9.32 -10.76 13.52
N LEU A 147 8.74 -10.10 14.52
CA LEU A 147 8.10 -10.76 15.66
C LEU A 147 6.69 -11.21 15.25
N VAL A 148 6.49 -12.51 15.06
CA VAL A 148 5.20 -13.04 14.57
C VAL A 148 4.18 -13.35 15.68
N ASP A 149 4.62 -13.49 16.93
CA ASP A 149 3.76 -13.91 18.04
C ASP A 149 3.12 -12.71 18.75
N VAL A 150 1.83 -12.49 18.51
CA VAL A 150 1.05 -11.43 19.19
C VAL A 150 0.53 -11.91 20.54
N HIS A 151 0.94 -11.25 21.62
CA HIS A 151 0.60 -11.64 23.00
C HIS A 151 -0.44 -10.74 23.68
N ARG A 152 -0.80 -9.60 23.07
CA ARG A 152 -1.66 -8.57 23.69
C ARG A 152 -3.12 -9.00 23.85
N PHE A 153 -3.67 -9.67 22.84
CA PHE A 153 -5.10 -9.95 22.76
C PHE A 153 -5.49 -11.16 23.62
N THR A 154 -6.64 -11.06 24.28
CA THR A 154 -7.25 -12.14 25.06
C THR A 154 -7.80 -13.23 24.14
N HIS A 155 -8.32 -12.86 22.96
CA HIS A 155 -8.90 -13.79 22.00
C HIS A 155 -7.89 -14.19 20.91
N ASP A 156 -7.77 -15.49 20.65
CA ASP A 156 -6.83 -16.00 19.63
C ASP A 156 -7.23 -15.65 18.19
N TRP A 157 -8.53 -15.52 17.91
CA TRP A 157 -9.01 -15.11 16.59
C TRP A 157 -8.60 -13.67 16.28
N GLU A 158 -8.67 -12.77 17.28
CA GLU A 158 -8.36 -11.35 17.13
C GLU A 158 -6.85 -11.13 16.93
N LYS A 159 -6.00 -12.01 17.47
CA LYS A 159 -4.56 -12.03 17.16
C LYS A 159 -4.31 -12.19 15.67
N ARG A 160 -4.95 -13.19 15.04
CA ARG A 160 -4.79 -13.48 13.61
C ARG A 160 -5.42 -12.38 12.76
N ALA A 161 -6.65 -11.98 13.11
CA ALA A 161 -7.37 -10.91 12.43
C ALA A 161 -6.59 -9.59 12.47
N SER A 162 -5.91 -9.26 13.57
CA SER A 162 -5.09 -8.05 13.65
C SER A 162 -3.91 -8.03 12.65
N LEU A 163 -3.37 -9.20 12.30
CA LEU A 163 -2.31 -9.32 11.28
C LEU A 163 -2.91 -9.17 9.87
N ASP A 164 -4.06 -9.76 9.59
CA ASP A 164 -4.75 -9.55 8.31
C ASP A 164 -5.16 -8.08 8.12
N LEU A 165 -5.61 -7.43 9.19
CA LEU A 165 -5.89 -5.99 9.22
C LEU A 165 -4.63 -5.17 8.92
N ARG A 166 -3.50 -5.53 9.55
CA ARG A 166 -2.19 -4.91 9.33
C ARG A 166 -1.75 -4.97 7.86
N HIS A 167 -2.03 -6.08 7.18
CA HIS A 167 -1.66 -6.29 5.77
C HIS A 167 -2.71 -5.77 4.77
N GLY A 168 -3.90 -5.36 5.24
CA GLY A 168 -4.98 -4.89 4.38
C GLY A 168 -5.72 -6.00 3.65
N HIS A 169 -5.75 -7.22 4.20
CA HIS A 169 -6.51 -8.33 3.63
C HIS A 169 -8.01 -8.12 3.88
N ALA A 170 -8.78 -7.83 2.83
CA ALA A 170 -10.20 -7.48 2.93
C ALA A 170 -11.08 -8.56 3.62
N GLY A 171 -10.71 -9.84 3.51
CA GLY A 171 -11.42 -10.95 4.18
C GLY A 171 -11.45 -10.85 5.70
N VAL A 172 -10.63 -9.99 6.31
CA VAL A 172 -10.65 -9.76 7.77
C VAL A 172 -11.95 -9.09 8.23
N ILE A 173 -12.63 -8.35 7.35
CA ILE A 173 -13.86 -7.63 7.69
C ILE A 173 -14.95 -8.64 8.08
N ASP A 174 -15.06 -9.74 7.33
CA ASP A 174 -15.98 -10.85 7.64
C ASP A 174 -15.72 -11.42 9.04
N ILE A 175 -14.45 -11.59 9.43
CA ILE A 175 -14.07 -12.13 10.74
C ILE A 175 -14.51 -11.18 11.86
N TYR A 176 -14.27 -9.87 11.71
CA TYR A 176 -14.72 -8.90 12.71
C TYR A 176 -16.25 -8.82 12.78
N ASP A 177 -16.95 -8.93 11.66
CA ASP A 177 -18.42 -8.93 11.60
C ASP A 177 -19.03 -10.17 12.28
N GLU A 178 -18.51 -11.37 11.98
CA GLU A 178 -18.91 -12.64 12.62
C GLU A 178 -18.76 -12.59 14.15
N HIS A 179 -17.76 -11.86 14.65
CA HIS A 179 -17.50 -11.64 16.07
C HIS A 179 -18.19 -10.39 16.66
N GLN A 180 -19.11 -9.76 15.92
CA GLN A 180 -19.88 -8.57 16.35
C GLN A 180 -18.98 -7.40 16.75
N ARG A 181 -17.89 -7.21 16.00
CA ARG A 181 -16.92 -6.12 16.19
C ARG A 181 -17.03 -5.02 15.14
N VAL A 182 -17.95 -5.17 14.19
CA VAL A 182 -18.34 -4.12 13.25
C VAL A 182 -19.79 -3.77 13.52
N VAL A 183 -20.07 -2.48 13.59
CA VAL A 183 -21.43 -1.92 13.65
C VAL A 183 -21.45 -0.80 12.62
N ASP A 184 -22.45 -0.78 11.76
CA ASP A 184 -22.60 0.27 10.75
C ASP A 184 -23.95 0.98 10.85
N GLY A 185 -23.98 2.22 10.36
CA GLY A 185 -25.18 3.04 10.32
C GLY A 185 -24.85 4.51 10.06
N ASP A 186 -25.85 5.37 10.25
CA ASP A 186 -25.68 6.80 10.07
C ASP A 186 -24.70 7.38 11.10
N THR A 187 -24.15 8.56 10.78
CA THR A 187 -23.08 9.20 11.56
C THR A 187 -23.50 9.45 13.01
N GLU A 188 -24.72 9.95 13.22
CA GLU A 188 -25.24 10.21 14.57
C GLU A 188 -25.44 8.90 15.32
N GLY A 189 -26.05 7.89 14.69
CA GLY A 189 -26.28 6.56 15.25
C GLY A 189 -25.00 5.85 15.66
N MET A 190 -23.93 5.95 14.86
CA MET A 190 -22.63 5.34 15.18
C MET A 190 -21.90 6.09 16.30
N ILE A 191 -22.00 7.41 16.33
CA ILE A 191 -21.52 8.22 17.46
C ILE A 191 -22.23 7.81 18.75
N ASP A 192 -23.56 7.65 18.72
CA ASP A 192 -24.39 7.21 19.84
C ASP A 192 -23.99 5.82 20.32
N ALA A 193 -23.86 4.86 19.41
CA ALA A 193 -23.52 3.48 19.71
C ALA A 193 -22.12 3.36 20.33
N ALA A 194 -21.12 4.01 19.73
CA ALA A 194 -19.74 4.01 20.23
C ALA A 194 -19.65 4.63 21.62
N TYR A 195 -20.33 5.78 21.82
CA TYR A 195 -20.40 6.45 23.11
C TYR A 195 -21.07 5.58 24.18
N ALA A 196 -22.23 4.99 23.87
CA ALA A 196 -22.96 4.15 24.80
C ALA A 196 -22.15 2.91 25.23
N ALA A 197 -21.45 2.28 24.29
CA ALA A 197 -20.59 1.13 24.57
C ALA A 197 -19.39 1.51 25.45
N TRP A 198 -18.71 2.61 25.12
CA TRP A 198 -17.64 3.17 25.94
C TRP A 198 -18.12 3.48 27.36
N ARG A 199 -19.29 4.12 27.50
CA ARG A 199 -19.86 4.47 28.82
C ARG A 199 -20.17 3.23 29.64
N ARG A 200 -20.69 2.16 29.03
CA ARG A 200 -20.93 0.87 29.71
C ARG A 200 -19.63 0.29 30.26
N ASP A 201 -18.55 0.31 29.48
CA ASP A 201 -17.24 -0.16 29.92
C ASP A 201 -16.65 0.69 31.05
N LEU A 202 -16.81 2.02 30.96
CA LEU A 202 -16.36 2.96 32.00
C LEU A 202 -17.08 2.70 33.33
N VAL A 203 -18.41 2.54 33.31
CA VAL A 203 -19.22 2.22 34.51
C VAL A 203 -18.86 0.84 35.07
N ALA A 204 -18.50 -0.11 34.20
CA ALA A 204 -17.99 -1.42 34.60
C ALA A 204 -16.56 -1.39 35.17
N GLY A 205 -15.91 -0.22 35.19
CA GLY A 205 -14.56 -0.03 35.73
C GLY A 205 -13.44 -0.55 34.82
N ARG A 206 -13.72 -0.79 33.54
CA ARG A 206 -12.72 -1.21 32.55
C ARG A 206 -11.90 -0.01 32.08
N ALA A 207 -10.63 -0.24 31.77
CA ALA A 207 -9.85 0.75 31.03
C ALA A 207 -10.37 0.77 29.58
N THR A 208 -11.00 1.86 29.16
CA THR A 208 -11.60 2.00 27.82
C THR A 208 -11.19 3.32 27.17
N VAL A 209 -11.21 3.36 25.84
CA VAL A 209 -10.91 4.57 25.07
C VAL A 209 -11.81 4.63 23.83
N LEU A 210 -12.25 5.85 23.53
CA LEU A 210 -12.97 6.17 22.30
C LEU A 210 -11.99 6.85 21.33
N VAL A 211 -11.93 6.35 20.10
CA VAL A 211 -10.95 6.77 19.08
C VAL A 211 -11.69 7.24 17.83
N SER A 212 -11.25 8.33 17.23
CA SER A 212 -11.76 8.90 15.97
C SER A 212 -10.61 9.58 15.23
N ASP A 213 -10.68 9.76 13.91
CA ASP A 213 -9.58 10.42 13.17
C ASP A 213 -9.72 11.96 13.16
N SER A 214 -10.94 12.49 13.06
CA SER A 214 -11.20 13.94 13.07
C SER A 214 -11.15 14.58 14.47
N ASN A 215 -10.42 15.70 14.59
CA ASN A 215 -10.43 16.54 15.80
C ASN A 215 -11.84 17.09 16.12
N GLU A 216 -12.66 17.34 15.09
CA GLU A 216 -14.03 17.80 15.25
C GLU A 216 -14.88 16.71 15.91
N SER A 217 -14.82 15.49 15.39
CA SER A 217 -15.49 14.32 15.98
C SER A 217 -15.02 14.05 17.40
N VAL A 218 -13.71 14.14 17.68
CA VAL A 218 -13.16 14.02 19.05
C VAL A 218 -13.74 15.10 19.97
N THR A 219 -13.85 16.34 19.51
CA THR A 219 -14.41 17.45 20.31
C THR A 219 -15.90 17.24 20.58
N ALA A 220 -16.67 16.84 19.56
CA ALA A 220 -18.09 16.53 19.68
C ALA A 220 -18.34 15.38 20.69
N LEU A 221 -17.57 14.30 20.56
CA LEU A 221 -17.61 13.15 21.48
C LEU A 221 -17.25 13.54 22.91
N ASN A 222 -16.21 14.36 23.10
CA ASN A 222 -15.81 14.85 24.42
C ASN A 222 -16.89 15.73 25.08
N ASN A 223 -17.50 16.65 24.33
CA ASN A 223 -18.57 17.51 24.83
C ASN A 223 -19.82 16.72 25.23
N ARG A 224 -20.20 15.74 24.41
CA ARG A 224 -21.29 14.82 24.74
C ARG A 224 -20.98 14.00 25.98
N ALA A 225 -19.80 13.39 26.03
CA ALA A 225 -19.37 12.58 27.16
C ALA A 225 -19.44 13.33 28.48
N ARG A 226 -18.99 14.58 28.47
CA ARG A 226 -19.06 15.47 29.62
C ARG A 226 -20.49 15.81 30.01
N THR A 227 -21.36 16.14 29.05
CA THR A 227 -22.76 16.51 29.30
C THR A 227 -23.49 15.40 30.05
N ASP A 228 -23.34 14.17 29.61
CA ASP A 228 -23.99 13.01 30.23
C ASP A 228 -23.39 12.69 31.61
N LEU A 229 -22.08 12.85 31.80
CA LEU A 229 -21.44 12.66 33.10
C LEU A 229 -21.82 13.75 34.12
N ILE A 230 -22.20 14.95 33.66
CA ILE A 230 -22.79 16.00 34.51
C ILE A 230 -24.21 15.59 34.94
N LEU A 231 -25.03 15.11 34.01
CA LEU A 231 -26.40 14.66 34.29
C LEU A 231 -26.44 13.47 35.27
N ASP A 232 -25.48 12.55 35.16
CA ASP A 232 -25.27 11.40 36.05
C ASP A 232 -24.67 11.78 37.41
N GLY A 233 -24.22 13.04 37.56
CA GLY A 233 -23.58 13.54 38.78
C GLY A 233 -22.20 12.94 39.05
N THR A 234 -21.57 12.33 38.05
CA THR A 234 -20.17 11.85 38.10
C THR A 234 -19.21 13.03 37.99
N VAL A 235 -19.46 13.94 37.06
CA VAL A 235 -18.79 15.24 36.99
C VAL A 235 -19.51 16.19 37.91
N ARG A 236 -18.80 16.68 38.92
CA ARG A 236 -19.32 17.56 39.97
C ARG A 236 -18.51 18.85 39.96
N GLY A 237 -19.14 19.95 39.56
CA GLY A 237 -18.47 21.25 39.53
C GLY A 237 -19.29 22.30 40.24
N SER A 238 -18.87 22.71 41.44
CA SER A 238 -19.19 24.09 41.89
C SER A 238 -18.32 25.13 41.19
N ARG A 239 -17.27 24.67 40.47
CA ARG A 239 -16.25 25.45 39.78
C ARG A 239 -15.79 24.71 38.54
N GLU A 240 -15.48 25.47 37.49
CA GLU A 240 -14.99 24.96 36.21
C GLU A 240 -13.76 25.79 35.79
N SER A 241 -12.83 25.15 35.07
CA SER A 241 -11.74 25.82 34.36
C SER A 241 -11.95 25.68 32.85
N GLU A 242 -11.63 26.74 32.12
CA GLU A 242 -11.61 26.76 30.66
C GLU A 242 -10.35 26.04 30.13
N LEU A 243 -10.53 25.30 29.05
CA LEU A 243 -9.51 24.48 28.38
C LEU A 243 -9.09 25.11 27.04
N HIS A 244 -8.07 24.53 26.41
CA HIS A 244 -7.48 25.03 25.16
C HIS A 244 -8.47 25.15 24.00
N ASP A 245 -9.39 24.20 23.89
CA ASP A 245 -10.39 24.10 22.82
C ASP A 245 -11.69 24.87 23.15
N GLY A 246 -11.69 25.70 24.19
CA GLY A 246 -12.86 26.44 24.67
C GLY A 246 -13.86 25.57 25.44
N THR A 247 -13.60 24.27 25.59
CA THR A 247 -14.37 23.41 26.49
C THR A 247 -14.06 23.75 27.95
N ARG A 248 -14.84 23.19 28.87
CA ARG A 248 -14.62 23.39 30.32
C ARG A 248 -14.39 22.04 30.98
N ALA A 249 -13.64 22.06 32.08
CA ALA A 249 -13.44 20.89 32.93
C ALA A 249 -13.72 21.20 34.40
N ALA A 250 -14.26 20.20 35.10
CA ALA A 250 -14.62 20.21 36.51
C ALA A 250 -14.11 18.94 37.21
N SER A 251 -14.29 18.87 38.53
CA SER A 251 -13.93 17.67 39.29
C SER A 251 -14.72 16.46 38.77
N GLY A 252 -14.01 15.36 38.52
CA GLY A 252 -14.56 14.14 37.91
C GLY A 252 -14.29 14.03 36.41
N ASP A 253 -13.86 15.11 35.73
CA ASP A 253 -13.53 15.05 34.32
C ASP A 253 -12.23 14.27 34.04
N ILE A 254 -12.12 13.70 32.84
CA ILE A 254 -10.87 13.15 32.32
C ILE A 254 -10.28 14.17 31.34
N VAL A 255 -9.01 14.52 31.54
CA VAL A 255 -8.29 15.49 30.71
C VAL A 255 -6.99 14.93 30.16
N ILE A 256 -6.52 15.47 29.04
CA ILE A 256 -5.25 15.14 28.40
C ILE A 256 -4.38 16.39 28.28
N THR A 257 -3.09 16.26 28.54
CA THR A 257 -2.12 17.35 28.41
C THR A 257 -1.49 17.35 27.02
N ARG A 258 -1.36 18.53 26.40
CA ARG A 258 -0.85 18.70 25.01
C ARG A 258 0.61 19.16 24.92
N ARG A 259 1.21 19.55 26.05
CA ARG A 259 2.57 20.08 26.09
C ARG A 259 3.42 19.32 27.09
N ASN A 260 4.72 19.27 26.82
CA ASN A 260 5.70 18.79 27.77
C ASN A 260 6.08 19.93 28.73
N ASP A 261 5.92 19.77 30.04
CA ASP A 261 6.47 20.69 31.04
C ASP A 261 7.16 19.94 32.18
N ARG A 262 8.50 20.01 32.18
CA ARG A 262 9.36 19.32 33.16
C ARG A 262 9.34 19.95 34.54
N ARG A 263 8.80 21.17 34.69
CA ARG A 263 8.66 21.86 35.99
C ARG A 263 7.44 21.37 36.75
N LEU A 264 6.46 20.82 36.04
CA LEU A 264 5.25 20.23 36.61
C LEU A 264 5.53 18.77 37.01
N LEU A 265 6.04 18.60 38.23
CA LEU A 265 6.42 17.28 38.76
C LEU A 265 5.19 16.46 39.16
N ALA A 266 5.17 15.19 38.74
CA ALA A 266 4.12 14.23 39.02
C ALA A 266 4.75 12.94 39.57
N GLY A 267 4.94 12.87 40.89
CA GLY A 267 5.61 11.74 41.55
C GLY A 267 7.10 11.66 41.17
N ARG A 268 7.51 10.56 40.51
CA ARG A 268 8.88 10.38 39.97
C ARG A 268 9.05 10.94 38.55
N GLY A 269 7.98 11.45 37.95
CA GLY A 269 7.97 11.99 36.58
C GLY A 269 7.53 13.44 36.52
N TRP A 270 7.14 13.86 35.32
CA TRP A 270 6.70 15.21 35.01
C TRP A 270 5.61 15.16 33.92
N VAL A 271 4.87 16.26 33.74
CA VAL A 271 3.73 16.33 32.82
C VAL A 271 4.17 16.27 31.36
N ARG A 272 3.74 15.23 30.63
CA ARG A 272 4.04 15.05 29.21
C ARG A 272 2.84 15.32 28.31
N ASN A 273 3.12 15.64 27.05
CA ASN A 273 2.14 15.59 25.99
C ASN A 273 1.60 14.15 25.85
N GLY A 274 0.28 14.01 25.81
CA GLY A 274 -0.44 12.73 25.73
C GLY A 274 -0.80 12.11 27.08
N ASP A 275 -0.33 12.65 28.21
CA ASP A 275 -0.69 12.10 29.52
C ASP A 275 -2.17 12.33 29.82
N ARG A 276 -2.85 11.27 30.27
CA ARG A 276 -4.26 11.30 30.69
C ARG A 276 -4.40 11.39 32.20
N TRP A 277 -5.29 12.26 32.66
CA TRP A 277 -5.47 12.58 34.05
C TRP A 277 -6.95 12.66 34.45
N ASN A 278 -7.25 12.21 35.66
CA ASN A 278 -8.54 12.45 36.30
C ASN A 278 -8.47 13.75 37.09
N VAL A 279 -9.40 14.66 36.84
CA VAL A 279 -9.52 15.93 37.57
C VAL A 279 -10.08 15.64 38.96
N VAL A 280 -9.28 15.91 39.98
CA VAL A 280 -9.64 15.67 41.39
C VAL A 280 -10.33 16.88 41.99
N ASP A 281 -9.88 18.09 41.66
CA ASP A 281 -10.47 19.33 42.15
C ASP A 281 -10.08 20.51 41.23
N VAL A 282 -10.96 21.52 41.18
CA VAL A 282 -10.72 22.80 40.50
C VAL A 282 -10.85 23.93 41.52
N ARG A 283 -9.75 24.66 41.73
CA ARG A 283 -9.66 25.71 42.75
C ARG A 283 -10.26 27.04 42.27
N ARG A 284 -10.44 28.00 43.19
CA ARG A 284 -10.99 29.35 42.86
C ARG A 284 -10.11 30.16 41.93
N ASP A 285 -8.80 29.95 42.03
CA ASP A 285 -7.75 30.54 41.21
C ASP A 285 -7.56 29.79 39.88
N ARG A 286 -8.50 28.90 39.51
CA ARG A 286 -8.50 28.06 38.30
C ARG A 286 -7.37 27.05 38.21
N LEU A 287 -6.56 26.87 39.26
CA LEU A 287 -5.61 25.76 39.31
C LEU A 287 -6.36 24.43 39.37
N MET A 288 -5.85 23.46 38.60
CA MET A 288 -6.48 22.16 38.44
C MET A 288 -5.62 21.09 39.11
N LEU A 289 -6.17 20.43 40.13
CA LEU A 289 -5.53 19.27 40.74
C LEU A 289 -5.91 18.04 39.94
N VAL A 290 -4.93 17.42 39.29
CA VAL A 290 -5.16 16.22 38.48
C VAL A 290 -4.40 15.02 39.04
N ARG A 291 -4.86 13.82 38.74
CA ARG A 291 -4.24 12.55 39.12
C ARG A 291 -4.10 11.64 37.90
N ARG A 292 -2.92 11.06 37.71
CA ARG A 292 -2.68 10.16 36.56
C ARG A 292 -3.65 8.97 36.63
N ALA A 293 -4.33 8.69 35.53
CA ALA A 293 -5.25 7.55 35.44
C ALA A 293 -4.50 6.22 35.72
N GLY A 294 -5.10 5.32 36.52
CA GLY A 294 -4.50 4.02 36.87
C GLY A 294 -3.36 4.03 37.91
N SER A 295 -3.02 5.19 38.50
CA SER A 295 -1.96 5.29 39.52
C SER A 295 -2.47 5.46 40.96
N SER A 296 -1.67 5.00 41.94
CA SER A 296 -1.90 5.26 43.37
C SER A 296 -1.86 6.77 43.70
N ARG A 297 -2.38 7.15 44.89
CA ARG A 297 -2.49 8.54 45.41
C ARG A 297 -1.24 9.44 45.29
N ARG A 298 -0.05 8.89 44.98
CA ARG A 298 1.24 9.62 44.93
C ARG A 298 1.54 10.30 43.58
N ASN A 299 0.69 10.16 42.55
CA ASN A 299 0.89 10.77 41.22
C ASN A 299 -0.15 11.87 40.91
N SER A 300 -0.33 12.80 41.85
CA SER A 300 -1.14 14.00 41.63
C SER A 300 -0.25 15.21 41.34
N VAL A 301 -0.67 16.06 40.42
CA VAL A 301 0.02 17.30 40.03
C VAL A 301 -0.98 18.45 40.02
N LEU A 302 -0.53 19.62 40.44
CA LEU A 302 -1.32 20.84 40.39
C LEU A 302 -0.92 21.61 39.13
N LEU A 303 -1.83 21.68 38.17
CA LEU A 303 -1.63 22.39 36.92
C LEU A 303 -1.96 23.89 37.10
N PRO A 304 -1.05 24.80 36.72
CA PRO A 304 -1.34 26.24 36.69
C PRO A 304 -2.48 26.59 35.73
N ALA A 305 -3.22 27.66 36.02
CA ALA A 305 -4.36 28.09 35.21
C ALA A 305 -3.99 28.36 33.74
N ASP A 306 -2.86 29.02 33.51
CA ASP A 306 -2.38 29.31 32.14
C ASP A 306 -2.08 28.03 31.38
N TYR A 307 -1.43 27.07 32.03
CA TYR A 307 -1.15 25.76 31.43
C TYR A 307 -2.44 24.99 31.11
N VAL A 308 -3.44 25.06 31.99
CA VAL A 308 -4.76 24.43 31.75
C VAL A 308 -5.46 25.07 30.54
N THR A 309 -5.43 26.40 30.47
CA THR A 309 -6.13 27.16 29.42
C THR A 309 -5.42 27.00 28.07
N GLU A 310 -4.10 26.83 28.02
CA GLU A 310 -3.35 26.73 26.76
C GLU A 310 -3.07 25.29 26.31
N HIS A 311 -3.01 24.32 27.24
CA HIS A 311 -2.40 23.02 26.96
C HIS A 311 -3.15 21.82 27.54
N VAL A 312 -4.41 21.98 27.95
CA VAL A 312 -5.24 20.89 28.44
C VAL A 312 -6.52 20.80 27.61
N GLU A 313 -6.95 19.57 27.30
CA GLU A 313 -8.20 19.24 26.61
C GLU A 313 -8.93 18.13 27.36
N LEU A 314 -10.21 17.93 27.06
CA LEU A 314 -10.93 16.73 27.51
C LEU A 314 -10.32 15.46 26.89
N GLY A 315 -10.33 14.37 27.65
CA GLY A 315 -9.61 13.13 27.33
C GLY A 315 -10.49 11.89 27.24
N TYR A 316 -11.81 12.04 27.02
CA TYR A 316 -12.74 10.92 26.87
C TYR A 316 -12.57 10.22 25.51
N ALA A 317 -12.50 11.04 24.46
CA ALA A 317 -12.13 10.64 23.10
C ALA A 317 -10.74 11.18 22.75
N VAL A 318 -10.00 10.44 21.92
CA VAL A 318 -8.69 10.84 21.42
C VAL A 318 -8.55 10.52 19.93
N THR A 319 -7.61 11.19 19.27
CA THR A 319 -7.26 10.81 17.90
C THR A 319 -6.45 9.52 17.86
N SER A 320 -6.49 8.80 16.74
CA SER A 320 -5.71 7.56 16.53
C SER A 320 -4.20 7.76 16.75
N PHE A 321 -3.66 8.90 16.30
CA PHE A 321 -2.27 9.30 16.60
C PHE A 321 -1.98 9.41 18.09
N ARG A 322 -2.90 9.99 18.88
CA ARG A 322 -2.73 10.08 20.34
C ARG A 322 -2.96 8.74 21.05
N ALA A 323 -3.71 7.83 20.43
CA ALA A 323 -3.91 6.47 20.94
C ALA A 323 -2.69 5.56 20.68
N GLN A 324 -1.73 5.96 19.86
CA GLN A 324 -0.55 5.14 19.59
C GLN A 324 0.29 4.89 20.85
N GLY A 325 0.79 3.67 20.98
CA GLY A 325 1.45 3.19 22.21
C GLY A 325 0.52 2.95 23.41
N LEU A 326 -0.76 3.37 23.35
CA LEU A 326 -1.72 3.11 24.41
C LEU A 326 -2.12 1.63 24.45
N THR A 327 -2.37 1.12 25.65
CA THR A 327 -3.02 -0.19 25.87
C THR A 327 -4.17 -0.02 26.85
N THR A 328 -5.35 -0.53 26.49
CA THR A 328 -6.58 -0.53 27.30
C THR A 328 -7.21 -1.92 27.32
N ASP A 329 -8.27 -2.12 28.10
CA ASP A 329 -9.03 -3.37 28.09
C ASP A 329 -9.95 -3.40 26.86
N THR A 330 -10.65 -2.29 26.58
CA THR A 330 -11.52 -2.15 25.39
C THR A 330 -11.21 -0.89 24.59
N THR A 331 -11.52 -0.91 23.30
CA THR A 331 -11.42 0.25 22.39
C THR A 331 -12.64 0.31 21.48
N HIS A 332 -13.17 1.52 21.34
CA HIS A 332 -14.31 1.85 20.49
C HIS A 332 -13.84 2.85 19.43
N VAL A 333 -13.96 2.51 18.16
CA VAL A 333 -13.38 3.28 17.04
C VAL A 333 -14.50 3.78 16.15
N LEU A 334 -14.63 5.10 16.00
CA LEU A 334 -15.48 5.70 14.98
C LEU A 334 -14.69 5.71 13.66
N VAL A 335 -15.25 5.06 12.64
CA VAL A 335 -14.63 4.87 11.33
C VAL A 335 -15.43 5.64 10.29
N ASP A 336 -14.75 6.54 9.58
CA ASP A 336 -15.27 7.23 8.40
C ASP A 336 -14.51 6.77 7.13
N SER A 337 -15.02 7.16 5.96
CA SER A 337 -14.42 6.79 4.66
C SER A 337 -13.07 7.45 4.37
N THR A 338 -12.66 8.46 5.15
CA THR A 338 -11.38 9.16 4.99
C THR A 338 -10.26 8.54 5.82
N MET A 339 -10.62 7.66 6.75
CA MET A 339 -9.67 6.95 7.59
C MET A 339 -8.72 6.10 6.73
N THR A 340 -7.45 6.06 7.12
CA THR A 340 -6.44 5.21 6.46
C THR A 340 -6.37 3.83 7.12
N ARG A 341 -5.84 2.85 6.41
CA ARG A 341 -5.56 1.51 6.95
C ARG A 341 -4.69 1.58 8.21
N GLU A 342 -3.64 2.40 8.20
CA GLU A 342 -2.71 2.53 9.32
C GLU A 342 -3.41 3.12 10.55
N THR A 343 -4.26 4.13 10.34
CA THR A 343 -5.10 4.72 11.38
C THR A 343 -6.05 3.67 11.97
N LEU A 344 -6.75 2.90 11.12
CA LEU A 344 -7.68 1.85 11.54
C LEU A 344 -6.96 0.74 12.31
N TYR A 345 -5.82 0.25 11.80
CA TYR A 345 -5.01 -0.77 12.45
C TYR A 345 -4.49 -0.30 13.81
N VAL A 346 -4.01 0.94 13.94
CA VAL A 346 -3.62 1.46 15.25
C VAL A 346 -4.82 1.48 16.19
N ALA A 347 -5.96 2.03 15.77
CA ALA A 347 -7.14 2.15 16.61
C ALA A 347 -7.68 0.77 17.05
N MET A 348 -7.77 -0.19 16.14
CA MET A 348 -8.32 -1.54 16.37
C MET A 348 -7.37 -2.50 17.09
N THR A 349 -6.22 -2.03 17.57
CA THR A 349 -5.23 -2.86 18.27
C THR A 349 -4.85 -2.34 19.65
N ARG A 350 -5.60 -1.37 20.21
CA ARG A 350 -5.31 -0.78 21.53
C ARG A 350 -5.91 -1.59 22.68
N GLY A 351 -7.07 -2.22 22.47
CA GLY A 351 -7.79 -3.03 23.45
C GLY A 351 -7.25 -4.46 23.55
N ARG A 352 -7.15 -4.99 24.77
CA ARG A 352 -6.78 -6.40 25.03
C ARG A 352 -7.96 -7.36 24.83
N ASP A 353 -9.15 -6.96 25.28
CA ASP A 353 -10.35 -7.82 25.33
C ASP A 353 -11.31 -7.56 24.17
N ALA A 354 -11.38 -6.31 23.68
CA ALA A 354 -12.32 -5.92 22.65
C ALA A 354 -11.86 -4.68 21.87
N ASN A 355 -11.90 -4.79 20.54
CA ASN A 355 -11.80 -3.66 19.63
C ASN A 355 -13.04 -3.66 18.73
N VAL A 356 -13.80 -2.57 18.71
CA VAL A 356 -15.07 -2.45 17.98
C VAL A 356 -15.02 -1.24 17.06
N ALA A 357 -15.34 -1.46 15.78
CA ALA A 357 -15.45 -0.44 14.74
C ALA A 357 -16.92 -0.04 14.55
N TYR A 358 -17.19 1.26 14.62
CA TYR A 358 -18.48 1.89 14.37
C TYR A 358 -18.36 2.69 13.07
N VAL A 359 -18.91 2.15 11.98
CA VAL A 359 -18.66 2.60 10.61
C VAL A 359 -19.78 3.50 10.14
N THR A 360 -19.44 4.76 9.85
CA THR A 360 -20.39 5.74 9.31
C THR A 360 -20.56 5.51 7.81
N VAL A 361 -21.79 5.23 7.36
CA VAL A 361 -22.08 5.00 5.94
C VAL A 361 -22.58 6.22 5.19
N ASP A 362 -22.84 7.33 5.89
CA ASP A 362 -23.25 8.58 5.26
C ASP A 362 -22.05 9.28 4.63
N LYS A 363 -22.19 9.71 3.37
CA LYS A 363 -21.15 10.42 2.63
C LYS A 363 -20.70 11.69 3.37
N PRO A 364 -19.41 11.88 3.67
CA PRO A 364 -18.89 13.21 3.93
C PRO A 364 -18.68 13.92 2.58
N ASP A 365 -19.49 14.97 2.40
CA ASP A 365 -19.27 16.15 1.56
C ASP A 365 -19.75 16.15 0.08
N ALA A 366 -20.39 17.28 -0.25
CA ALA A 366 -21.06 17.61 -1.51
C ALA A 366 -20.11 18.30 -2.51
N SER A 367 -18.82 17.97 -2.48
CA SER A 367 -17.76 18.67 -3.22
C SER A 367 -17.12 17.86 -4.37
N HIS A 368 -17.59 16.63 -4.63
CA HIS A 368 -17.20 15.87 -5.83
C HIS A 368 -18.34 15.77 -6.85
N ASP A 369 -18.13 16.44 -7.98
CA ASP A 369 -18.99 16.45 -9.17
C ASP A 369 -19.25 15.05 -9.74
N GLY A 370 -20.54 14.79 -10.02
CA GLY A 370 -20.99 13.86 -11.07
C GLY A 370 -21.61 12.53 -10.60
N PRO A 371 -22.93 12.32 -10.79
CA PRO A 371 -23.49 10.97 -10.74
C PRO A 371 -23.08 10.20 -12.02
N HIS A 372 -22.26 9.16 -11.87
CA HIS A 372 -22.10 8.15 -12.93
C HIS A 372 -23.39 7.31 -13.01
N PRO A 373 -24.02 7.19 -14.19
CA PRO A 373 -25.22 6.36 -14.34
C PRO A 373 -24.80 4.89 -14.37
N GLY A 374 -24.97 4.16 -13.26
CA GLY A 374 -24.71 2.71 -13.26
C GLY A 374 -24.71 1.97 -11.93
N GLU A 375 -24.44 2.59 -10.78
CA GLU A 375 -24.29 1.86 -9.51
C GLU A 375 -25.24 2.38 -8.43
N ASN A 376 -26.33 1.63 -8.20
CA ASN A 376 -27.07 1.65 -6.95
C ASN A 376 -26.47 0.59 -6.03
N ASP A 377 -25.25 0.81 -5.54
CA ASP A 377 -24.77 0.07 -4.37
C ASP A 377 -25.03 0.96 -3.15
N GLU A 378 -25.96 0.55 -2.30
CA GLU A 378 -26.10 1.12 -0.96
C GLU A 378 -24.72 1.05 -0.30
N VAL A 379 -24.17 2.20 0.10
CA VAL A 379 -22.89 2.25 0.83
C VAL A 379 -23.08 1.45 2.11
N THR A 380 -22.43 0.30 2.21
CA THR A 380 -22.46 -0.57 3.39
C THR A 380 -21.23 -0.33 4.26
N GLY A 381 -21.32 -0.63 5.55
CA GLY A 381 -20.14 -0.58 6.43
C GLY A 381 -18.97 -1.41 5.91
N ARG A 382 -19.26 -2.53 5.23
CA ARG A 382 -18.26 -3.34 4.53
C ARG A 382 -17.53 -2.55 3.44
N SER A 383 -18.26 -1.91 2.52
CA SER A 383 -17.64 -1.14 1.42
C SER A 383 -16.77 0.01 1.93
N VAL A 384 -17.16 0.67 3.02
CA VAL A 384 -16.37 1.72 3.67
C VAL A 384 -15.08 1.13 4.23
N LEU A 385 -15.17 0.01 4.97
CA LEU A 385 -13.99 -0.66 5.52
C LEU A 385 -13.06 -1.20 4.42
N GLU A 386 -13.58 -1.74 3.32
CA GLU A 386 -12.77 -2.15 2.17
C GLU A 386 -12.03 -0.95 1.57
N GLY A 387 -12.69 0.20 1.44
CA GLY A 387 -12.08 1.47 1.03
C GLY A 387 -10.96 1.91 1.99
N VAL A 388 -11.22 1.89 3.30
CA VAL A 388 -10.24 2.23 4.35
C VAL A 388 -9.02 1.30 4.29
N LEU A 389 -9.21 -0.01 4.09
CA LEU A 389 -8.09 -0.97 3.98
C LEU A 389 -7.24 -0.76 2.72
N GLN A 390 -7.83 -0.22 1.65
CA GLN A 390 -7.12 0.15 0.43
C GLN A 390 -6.50 1.56 0.51
N HIS A 391 -6.99 2.41 1.41
CA HIS A 391 -6.48 3.76 1.63
C HIS A 391 -5.21 3.72 2.50
N VAL A 392 -4.05 3.64 1.85
CA VAL A 392 -2.74 3.71 2.51
C VAL A 392 -2.35 5.16 2.71
N GLY A 393 -2.25 5.58 3.98
CA GLY A 393 -1.90 6.95 4.36
C GLY A 393 -0.39 7.20 4.52
N ALA A 394 0.43 6.14 4.42
CA ALA A 394 1.87 6.26 4.53
C ALA A 394 2.44 7.03 3.33
N GLU A 395 3.09 8.17 3.60
CA GLU A 395 3.89 8.85 2.58
C GLU A 395 5.05 7.94 2.15
N LEU A 396 5.12 7.65 0.85
CA LEU A 396 6.24 6.93 0.26
C LEU A 396 7.49 7.78 0.38
N SER A 397 8.61 7.14 0.72
CA SER A 397 9.89 7.81 0.67
C SER A 397 10.23 8.25 -0.76
N ALA A 398 11.14 9.22 -0.95
CA ALA A 398 11.52 9.65 -2.29
C ALA A 398 12.00 8.50 -3.20
N HIS A 399 12.67 7.49 -2.64
CA HIS A 399 13.08 6.30 -3.40
C HIS A 399 11.90 5.42 -3.80
N GLU A 400 10.95 5.19 -2.88
CA GLU A 400 9.74 4.43 -3.18
C GLU A 400 8.83 5.19 -4.16
N THR A 401 8.71 6.51 -4.05
CA THR A 401 7.99 7.36 -5.02
C THR A 401 8.64 7.27 -6.40
N ILE A 402 9.97 7.37 -6.49
CA ILE A 402 10.68 7.19 -7.77
C ILE A 402 10.44 5.78 -8.31
N ALA A 403 10.49 4.75 -7.47
CA ALA A 403 10.26 3.37 -7.91
C ALA A 403 8.81 3.16 -8.39
N VAL A 404 7.81 3.70 -7.69
CA VAL A 404 6.39 3.63 -8.08
C VAL A 404 6.14 4.42 -9.35
N GLU A 405 6.70 5.63 -9.48
CA GLU A 405 6.63 6.41 -10.71
C GLU A 405 7.30 5.64 -11.85
N GLN A 406 8.51 5.12 -11.68
CA GLN A 406 9.18 4.29 -12.69
C GLN A 406 8.39 3.02 -13.02
N GLU A 407 7.76 2.37 -12.06
CA GLU A 407 6.90 1.19 -12.28
C GLU A 407 5.66 1.57 -13.09
N SER A 408 5.10 2.77 -12.87
CA SER A 408 3.95 3.32 -13.60
C SER A 408 4.30 3.74 -15.04
N TRP A 409 5.41 4.47 -15.22
CA TRP A 409 5.93 4.91 -16.52
C TRP A 409 6.56 3.76 -17.32
N GLY A 410 7.02 2.72 -16.62
CA GLY A 410 7.54 1.48 -17.20
C GLY A 410 6.48 0.41 -17.46
N THR A 411 5.18 0.71 -17.32
CA THR A 411 4.13 -0.25 -17.70
C THR A 411 4.11 -0.46 -19.21
N ILE A 412 3.77 -1.68 -19.64
CA ILE A 412 3.64 -1.98 -21.07
C ILE A 412 2.52 -1.16 -21.72
N THR A 413 1.50 -0.75 -20.95
CA THR A 413 0.45 0.16 -21.42
C THR A 413 1.01 1.50 -21.85
N GLN A 414 1.80 2.14 -20.99
CA GLN A 414 2.43 3.42 -21.27
C GLN A 414 3.43 3.31 -22.42
N LEU A 415 4.34 2.33 -22.36
CA LEU A 415 5.36 2.12 -23.38
C LEU A 415 4.75 1.78 -24.75
N ALA A 416 3.64 1.02 -24.80
CA ALA A 416 2.94 0.73 -26.04
C ALA A 416 2.19 1.95 -26.59
N ALA A 417 1.59 2.79 -25.73
CA ALA A 417 0.96 4.04 -26.16
C ALA A 417 1.99 5.03 -26.75
N GLU A 418 3.17 5.14 -26.13
CA GLU A 418 4.31 5.88 -26.67
C GLU A 418 4.74 5.34 -28.03
N TYR A 419 4.93 4.02 -28.13
CA TYR A 419 5.28 3.35 -29.39
C TYR A 419 4.25 3.63 -30.48
N GLU A 420 2.96 3.53 -30.16
CA GLU A 420 1.85 3.75 -31.10
C GLU A 420 1.81 5.20 -31.60
N THR A 421 2.09 6.16 -30.73
CA THR A 421 2.13 7.59 -31.07
C THR A 421 3.31 7.91 -31.98
N ILE A 422 4.51 7.43 -31.65
CA ILE A 422 5.70 7.58 -32.50
C ILE A 422 5.44 6.92 -33.86
N ALA A 423 4.89 5.71 -33.86
CA ALA A 423 4.57 4.96 -35.07
C ALA A 423 3.52 5.66 -35.95
N ALA A 424 2.53 6.34 -35.34
CA ALA A 424 1.51 7.09 -36.05
C ALA A 424 2.12 8.31 -36.75
N ALA A 425 2.97 9.07 -36.05
CA ALA A 425 3.70 10.20 -36.62
C ALA A 425 4.65 9.74 -37.74
N ALA A 426 5.44 8.69 -37.49
CA ALA A 426 6.49 8.21 -38.37
C ALA A 426 6.00 7.65 -39.71
N GLN A 427 4.80 7.05 -39.73
CA GLN A 427 4.24 6.47 -40.94
C GLN A 427 3.15 7.34 -41.58
N ARG A 428 2.85 8.53 -41.03
CA ARG A 428 1.73 9.38 -41.48
C ARG A 428 1.79 9.66 -42.98
N ASP A 429 2.95 10.10 -43.47
CA ASP A 429 3.15 10.46 -44.88
C ASP A 429 3.01 9.25 -45.80
N ARG A 430 3.51 8.10 -45.37
CA ARG A 430 3.36 6.84 -46.12
C ARG A 430 1.90 6.42 -46.22
N TRP A 431 1.16 6.47 -45.12
CA TRP A 431 -0.26 6.11 -45.14
C TRP A 431 -1.10 7.10 -45.94
N ALA A 432 -0.80 8.41 -45.84
CA ALA A 432 -1.41 9.42 -46.67
C ALA A 432 -1.14 9.17 -48.17
N ALA A 433 0.09 8.77 -48.54
CA ALA A 433 0.41 8.39 -49.91
C ALA A 433 -0.36 7.15 -50.38
N LEU A 434 -0.52 6.14 -49.52
CA LEU A 434 -1.34 4.94 -49.81
C LEU A 434 -2.81 5.32 -50.05
N VAL A 435 -3.39 6.20 -49.22
CA VAL A 435 -4.76 6.68 -49.37
C VAL A 435 -4.94 7.40 -50.71
N ARG A 436 -4.03 8.31 -51.07
CA ARG A 436 -4.06 9.01 -52.36
C ARG A 436 -3.93 8.07 -53.56
N ALA A 437 -3.16 6.99 -53.42
CA ALA A 437 -2.99 5.97 -54.46
C ALA A 437 -4.09 4.88 -54.49
N SER A 438 -5.07 4.93 -53.58
CA SER A 438 -6.04 3.85 -53.37
C SER A 438 -7.18 3.78 -54.39
N GLY A 439 -7.32 4.82 -55.24
CA GLY A 439 -8.40 4.95 -56.21
C GLY A 439 -9.58 5.80 -55.75
N LEU A 440 -9.47 6.46 -54.58
CA LEU A 440 -10.35 7.56 -54.16
C LEU A 440 -10.14 8.80 -55.05
N SER A 441 -11.16 9.66 -55.14
CA SER A 441 -10.96 10.99 -55.74
C SER A 441 -10.01 11.83 -54.89
N ALA A 442 -9.44 12.89 -55.48
CA ALA A 442 -8.54 13.79 -54.74
C ALA A 442 -9.22 14.42 -53.51
N GLU A 443 -10.50 14.78 -53.63
CA GLU A 443 -11.32 15.35 -52.54
C GLU A 443 -11.55 14.32 -51.43
N GLN A 444 -11.96 13.10 -51.77
CA GLN A 444 -12.19 12.02 -50.80
C GLN A 444 -10.89 11.62 -50.07
N ALA A 445 -9.75 11.63 -50.77
CA ALA A 445 -8.47 11.31 -50.16
C ALA A 445 -8.05 12.35 -49.12
N VAL A 446 -8.33 13.65 -49.35
CA VAL A 446 -8.09 14.71 -48.37
C VAL A 446 -9.01 14.55 -47.17
N GLU A 447 -10.30 14.31 -47.39
CA GLU A 447 -11.29 14.06 -46.34
C GLU A 447 -10.87 12.91 -45.41
N VAL A 448 -10.37 11.79 -45.97
CA VAL A 448 -9.88 10.65 -45.18
C VAL A 448 -8.63 11.01 -44.35
N ILE A 449 -7.73 11.84 -44.87
CA ILE A 449 -6.46 12.20 -44.20
C ILE A 449 -6.69 13.21 -43.07
N GLU A 450 -7.69 14.08 -43.22
CA GLU A 450 -8.06 15.10 -42.23
C GLU A 450 -9.07 14.61 -41.19
N SER A 451 -9.71 13.45 -41.41
CA SER A 451 -10.64 12.83 -40.46
C SER A 451 -9.95 12.40 -39.15
N ASP A 452 -10.68 12.56 -38.04
CA ASP A 452 -10.28 12.04 -36.71
C ASP A 452 -10.13 10.50 -36.72
N ALA A 453 -10.83 9.81 -37.62
CA ALA A 453 -10.72 8.35 -37.78
C ALA A 453 -9.44 7.92 -38.55
N PHE A 454 -8.65 8.85 -39.08
CA PHE A 454 -7.40 8.54 -39.78
C PHE A 454 -6.38 7.87 -38.86
N GLY A 455 -6.22 8.34 -37.61
CA GLY A 455 -5.33 7.71 -36.63
C GLY A 455 -5.68 6.22 -36.41
N PRO A 456 -6.91 5.90 -35.98
CA PRO A 456 -7.39 4.52 -35.86
C PRO A 456 -7.27 3.69 -37.15
N LEU A 457 -7.49 4.28 -38.33
CA LEU A 457 -7.31 3.60 -39.61
C LEU A 457 -5.85 3.21 -39.85
N THR A 458 -4.90 4.11 -39.59
CA THR A 458 -3.46 3.81 -39.75
C THR A 458 -2.98 2.73 -38.77
N ALA A 459 -3.54 2.70 -37.56
CA ALA A 459 -3.29 1.61 -36.60
C ALA A 459 -3.75 0.25 -37.16
N GLU A 460 -4.93 0.18 -37.80
CA GLU A 460 -5.40 -1.04 -38.45
C GLU A 460 -4.56 -1.45 -39.66
N LEU A 461 -4.11 -0.48 -40.47
CA LEU A 461 -3.19 -0.75 -41.58
C LEU A 461 -1.87 -1.34 -41.09
N ARG A 462 -1.31 -0.78 -40.01
CA ARG A 462 -0.12 -1.32 -39.35
C ARG A 462 -0.35 -2.71 -38.79
N ARG A 463 -1.51 -2.95 -38.14
CA ARG A 463 -1.92 -4.29 -37.68
C ARG A 463 -2.00 -5.28 -38.84
N ALA A 464 -2.53 -4.87 -39.99
CA ALA A 464 -2.61 -5.71 -41.19
C ALA A 464 -1.21 -6.06 -41.72
N GLU A 465 -0.29 -5.08 -41.82
CA GLU A 465 1.08 -5.34 -42.26
C GLU A 465 1.86 -6.25 -41.30
N ALA A 466 1.73 -6.05 -39.98
CA ALA A 466 2.36 -6.90 -38.98
C ALA A 466 1.88 -8.37 -39.07
N ASN A 467 0.68 -8.58 -39.60
CA ASN A 467 0.09 -9.88 -39.93
C ASN A 467 0.40 -10.37 -41.36
N HIS A 468 1.36 -9.74 -42.05
CA HIS A 468 1.80 -10.06 -43.42
C HIS A 468 0.74 -9.85 -44.51
N HIS A 469 -0.27 -9.00 -44.28
CA HIS A 469 -1.15 -8.56 -45.36
C HIS A 469 -0.44 -7.52 -46.23
N ASP A 470 -0.50 -7.69 -47.55
CA ASP A 470 -0.06 -6.65 -48.49
C ASP A 470 -1.11 -5.54 -48.56
N VAL A 471 -0.92 -4.50 -47.77
CA VAL A 471 -1.85 -3.36 -47.67
C VAL A 471 -1.88 -2.53 -48.96
N ALA A 472 -0.81 -2.51 -49.74
CA ALA A 472 -0.76 -1.80 -51.02
C ALA A 472 -1.71 -2.43 -52.05
N VAL A 473 -1.98 -3.73 -51.93
CA VAL A 473 -2.97 -4.45 -52.76
C VAL A 473 -4.33 -4.53 -52.09
N LEU A 474 -4.38 -4.78 -50.78
CA LEU A 474 -5.62 -4.98 -50.03
C LEU A 474 -6.44 -3.69 -49.96
N PHE A 475 -5.80 -2.56 -49.63
CA PHE A 475 -6.51 -1.31 -49.37
C PHE A 475 -7.24 -0.77 -50.62
N PRO A 476 -6.62 -0.68 -51.81
CA PRO A 476 -7.32 -0.27 -53.03
C PRO A 476 -8.47 -1.21 -53.44
N ARG A 477 -8.35 -2.51 -53.15
CA ARG A 477 -9.43 -3.48 -53.41
C ARG A 477 -10.64 -3.23 -52.51
N LEU A 478 -10.43 -2.88 -51.24
CA LEU A 478 -11.51 -2.54 -50.31
C LEU A 478 -12.20 -1.22 -50.65
N VAL A 479 -11.44 -0.26 -51.21
CA VAL A 479 -12.00 1.00 -51.73
C VAL A 479 -12.96 0.72 -52.89
N ARG A 480 -12.54 -0.09 -53.87
CA ARG A 480 -13.36 -0.41 -55.06
C ARG A 480 -14.53 -1.37 -54.81
N ALA A 481 -14.57 -2.03 -53.66
CA ALA A 481 -15.56 -3.07 -53.40
C ALA A 481 -16.99 -2.52 -53.28
N ARG A 482 -17.16 -1.27 -52.82
CA ARG A 482 -18.47 -0.64 -52.63
C ARG A 482 -18.33 0.89 -52.54
N ASP A 483 -19.23 1.62 -53.21
CA ASP A 483 -19.26 3.08 -53.22
C ASP A 483 -19.51 3.68 -51.82
N PHE A 484 -19.18 4.96 -51.67
CA PHE A 484 -19.23 5.72 -50.42
C PHE A 484 -20.39 6.73 -50.35
N GLY A 485 -21.36 6.65 -51.26
CA GLY A 485 -22.36 7.70 -51.52
C GLY A 485 -23.21 8.15 -50.33
N ASP A 486 -23.34 7.32 -49.29
CA ASP A 486 -24.11 7.61 -48.06
C ASP A 486 -23.24 7.57 -46.79
N ALA A 487 -21.91 7.66 -46.89
CA ALA A 487 -21.02 7.54 -45.74
C ALA A 487 -20.75 8.90 -45.08
N ASP A 488 -21.06 9.04 -43.78
CA ASP A 488 -20.75 10.24 -42.99
C ASP A 488 -19.25 10.44 -42.75
N ASP A 489 -18.46 9.35 -42.71
CA ASP A 489 -17.00 9.37 -42.59
C ASP A 489 -16.38 8.20 -43.38
N ILE A 490 -15.70 8.53 -44.48
CA ILE A 490 -15.04 7.56 -45.36
C ILE A 490 -13.93 6.81 -44.61
N ALA A 491 -13.18 7.47 -43.72
CA ALA A 491 -12.09 6.86 -42.97
C ALA A 491 -12.61 5.81 -41.97
N ALA A 492 -13.71 6.11 -41.26
CA ALA A 492 -14.37 5.16 -40.37
C ALA A 492 -14.91 3.92 -41.12
N VAL A 493 -15.51 4.12 -42.29
CA VAL A 493 -15.96 3.01 -43.16
C VAL A 493 -14.78 2.16 -43.63
N MET A 494 -13.68 2.79 -44.04
CA MET A 494 -12.48 2.07 -44.47
C MET A 494 -11.84 1.28 -43.32
N ARG A 495 -11.81 1.85 -42.11
CA ARG A 495 -11.38 1.14 -40.90
C ARG A 495 -12.23 -0.11 -40.68
N HIS A 496 -13.56 0.04 -40.67
CA HIS A 496 -14.47 -1.09 -40.48
C HIS A 496 -14.28 -2.19 -41.54
N ARG A 497 -14.16 -1.81 -42.82
CA ARG A 497 -13.90 -2.75 -43.93
C ARG A 497 -12.56 -3.47 -43.75
N LEU A 498 -11.53 -2.76 -43.33
CA LEU A 498 -10.20 -3.32 -43.10
C LEU A 498 -10.19 -4.29 -41.92
N THR A 499 -10.81 -3.93 -40.80
CA THR A 499 -10.97 -4.82 -39.63
C THR A 499 -11.72 -6.10 -40.02
N ALA A 500 -12.80 -5.99 -40.80
CA ALA A 500 -13.54 -7.17 -41.28
C ALA A 500 -12.71 -8.06 -42.22
N ALA A 501 -11.92 -7.45 -43.12
CA ALA A 501 -11.07 -8.18 -44.07
C ALA A 501 -9.84 -8.85 -43.43
N THR A 502 -9.36 -8.28 -42.31
CA THR A 502 -8.16 -8.75 -41.60
C THR A 502 -8.48 -9.55 -40.33
N ALA A 503 -9.76 -9.76 -40.01
CA ALA A 503 -10.22 -10.62 -38.93
C ALA A 503 -9.69 -12.07 -39.04
N ARG A 504 -9.27 -12.50 -40.24
CA ARG A 504 -8.56 -13.77 -40.46
C ARG A 504 -7.11 -13.46 -40.90
N PRO A 505 -6.10 -14.09 -40.27
CA PRO A 505 -4.69 -13.89 -40.66
C PRO A 505 -4.45 -14.20 -42.13
N ALA A 506 -3.60 -13.42 -42.80
CA ALA A 506 -3.16 -13.69 -44.16
C ALA A 506 -2.56 -15.11 -44.29
N GLY A 507 -3.05 -15.88 -45.25
CA GLY A 507 -2.49 -17.20 -45.60
C GLY A 507 -3.14 -18.39 -44.86
N ALA A 508 -4.40 -18.69 -45.17
CA ALA A 508 -5.08 -19.94 -44.79
C ALA A 508 -4.53 -21.18 -45.55
N GLY A 509 -3.19 -21.35 -45.57
CA GLY A 509 -2.47 -22.40 -46.28
C GLY A 509 -1.21 -22.90 -45.54
N ARG A 510 -0.49 -23.87 -46.14
CA ARG A 510 0.54 -24.73 -45.51
C ARG A 510 1.82 -24.03 -45.01
N THR A 511 1.96 -22.70 -45.11
CA THR A 511 3.15 -21.95 -44.63
C THR A 511 2.72 -20.70 -43.86
N ARG A 512 2.47 -20.87 -42.56
CA ARG A 512 2.04 -19.79 -41.65
C ARG A 512 3.29 -18.98 -41.21
N ARG A 513 3.49 -17.76 -41.72
CA ARG A 513 4.52 -16.85 -41.19
C ARG A 513 4.07 -16.28 -39.85
N ALA A 514 4.96 -16.22 -38.86
CA ALA A 514 4.65 -15.65 -37.56
C ALA A 514 4.47 -14.13 -37.68
N PRO A 515 3.44 -13.53 -37.05
CA PRO A 515 3.24 -12.08 -37.08
C PRO A 515 4.41 -11.36 -36.41
N ARG A 516 4.73 -10.15 -36.89
CA ARG A 516 5.81 -9.32 -36.33
C ARG A 516 5.26 -8.52 -35.15
N LEU A 517 5.43 -9.06 -33.95
CA LEU A 517 4.91 -8.50 -32.70
C LEU A 517 6.04 -8.29 -31.69
N ILE A 518 6.05 -7.14 -31.05
CA ILE A 518 6.90 -6.79 -29.92
C ILE A 518 6.33 -7.46 -28.67
N ALA A 519 7.17 -8.22 -27.97
CA ALA A 519 6.78 -9.06 -26.85
C ALA A 519 5.54 -9.94 -27.12
N GLY A 520 5.27 -10.29 -28.39
CA GLY A 520 4.10 -11.10 -28.78
C GLY A 520 2.74 -10.39 -28.75
N LEU A 521 2.69 -9.07 -28.49
CA LEU A 521 1.46 -8.29 -28.41
C LEU A 521 1.44 -7.09 -29.34
N VAL A 522 2.39 -6.16 -29.21
CA VAL A 522 2.32 -4.87 -29.89
C VAL A 522 2.78 -5.02 -31.34
N PRO A 523 2.01 -4.60 -32.35
CA PRO A 523 2.41 -4.67 -33.76
C PRO A 523 3.69 -3.86 -34.03
N GLU A 524 4.71 -4.50 -34.60
CA GLU A 524 5.96 -3.82 -34.97
C GLU A 524 5.75 -2.99 -36.25
N VAL A 525 6.35 -1.80 -36.28
CA VAL A 525 6.42 -0.94 -37.46
C VAL A 525 7.28 -1.61 -38.55
N THR A 526 6.72 -1.70 -39.75
CA THR A 526 7.40 -2.24 -40.93
C THR A 526 7.57 -1.18 -42.01
N GLY A 527 8.68 -1.24 -42.75
CA GLY A 527 8.99 -0.40 -43.92
C GLY A 527 9.74 0.90 -43.59
N PRO A 528 9.91 1.82 -44.58
CA PRO A 528 10.82 2.95 -44.44
C PRO A 528 10.28 3.99 -43.46
N VAL A 529 11.14 4.40 -42.53
CA VAL A 529 10.91 5.43 -41.51
C VAL A 529 12.20 6.25 -41.38
N ALA A 530 12.11 7.51 -40.99
CA ALA A 530 13.29 8.36 -40.75
C ALA A 530 14.16 7.80 -39.61
N ASP A 531 15.48 7.94 -39.71
CA ASP A 531 16.43 7.31 -38.77
C ASP A 531 16.18 7.68 -37.30
N GLU A 532 15.87 8.93 -37.00
CA GLU A 532 15.56 9.39 -35.63
C GLU A 532 14.31 8.70 -35.06
N MET A 533 13.27 8.52 -35.88
CA MET A 533 12.05 7.84 -35.49
C MET A 533 12.26 6.32 -35.39
N CYS A 534 13.10 5.73 -36.24
CA CYS A 534 13.53 4.33 -36.13
C CYS A 534 14.20 4.09 -34.78
N GLN A 535 15.15 4.95 -34.38
CA GLN A 535 15.81 4.85 -33.09
C GLN A 535 14.81 4.93 -31.94
N ALA A 536 13.90 5.90 -31.95
CA ALA A 536 12.88 6.02 -30.90
C ALA A 536 11.96 4.79 -30.81
N LEU A 537 11.57 4.23 -31.96
CA LEU A 537 10.77 3.00 -32.02
C LEU A 537 11.55 1.78 -31.50
N ASP A 538 12.82 1.64 -31.86
CA ASP A 538 13.69 0.56 -31.38
C ASP A 538 13.90 0.64 -29.87
N GLU A 539 14.14 1.84 -29.32
CA GLU A 539 14.28 2.06 -27.87
C GLU A 539 13.00 1.66 -27.12
N ARG A 540 11.82 2.07 -27.61
CA ARG A 540 10.54 1.66 -27.02
C ARG A 540 10.29 0.16 -27.15
N ARG A 541 10.65 -0.44 -28.30
CA ARG A 541 10.55 -1.90 -28.50
C ARG A 541 11.36 -2.65 -27.45
N ASP A 542 12.60 -2.24 -27.23
CA ASP A 542 13.51 -2.92 -26.32
C ASP A 542 13.04 -2.77 -24.86
N LEU A 543 12.52 -1.61 -24.47
CA LEU A 543 11.90 -1.41 -23.15
C LEU A 543 10.67 -2.29 -22.92
N ILE A 544 9.78 -2.41 -23.93
CA ILE A 544 8.62 -3.31 -23.83
C ILE A 544 9.07 -4.76 -23.62
N ILE A 545 10.10 -5.20 -24.33
CA ILE A 545 10.65 -6.56 -24.19
C ILE A 545 11.28 -6.76 -22.80
N GLN A 546 12.14 -5.83 -22.37
CA GLN A 546 12.78 -5.88 -21.05
C GLN A 546 11.75 -5.92 -19.92
N ARG A 547 10.69 -5.12 -20.02
CA ARG A 547 9.61 -5.13 -19.03
C ARG A 547 8.85 -6.46 -19.01
N ALA A 548 8.52 -7.01 -20.18
CA ALA A 548 7.84 -8.30 -20.28
C ALA A 548 8.67 -9.44 -19.69
N ASP A 549 9.99 -9.42 -19.94
CA ASP A 549 10.94 -10.38 -19.36
C ASP A 549 11.06 -10.22 -17.84
N ALA A 550 11.20 -8.99 -17.33
CA ALA A 550 11.27 -8.75 -15.89
C ALA A 550 9.99 -9.21 -15.14
N VAL A 551 8.81 -9.02 -15.74
CA VAL A 551 7.54 -9.51 -15.18
C VAL A 551 7.51 -11.04 -15.17
N LEU A 552 7.98 -11.68 -16.24
CA LEU A 552 8.05 -13.14 -16.34
C LEU A 552 9.04 -13.73 -15.33
N ASP A 553 10.25 -13.19 -15.26
CA ASP A 553 11.31 -13.64 -14.35
C ASP A 553 10.87 -13.52 -12.89
N ARG A 554 10.27 -12.38 -12.52
CA ARG A 554 9.69 -12.18 -11.19
C ARG A 554 8.60 -13.20 -10.89
N ALA A 555 7.70 -13.47 -11.84
CA ALA A 555 6.62 -14.44 -11.66
C ALA A 555 7.14 -15.89 -11.48
N ILE A 556 8.23 -16.25 -12.17
CA ILE A 556 8.90 -17.54 -12.00
C ILE A 556 9.58 -17.63 -10.63
N ALA A 557 10.30 -16.57 -10.22
CA ALA A 557 11.02 -16.55 -8.95
C ALA A 557 10.08 -16.71 -7.74
N VAL A 558 8.89 -16.10 -7.78
CA VAL A 558 7.88 -16.20 -6.70
C VAL A 558 6.94 -17.41 -6.84
N GLY A 559 7.09 -18.24 -7.87
CA GLY A 559 6.22 -19.40 -8.10
C GLY A 559 4.76 -19.03 -8.35
N ALA A 560 4.50 -18.00 -9.16
CA ALA A 560 3.14 -17.51 -9.40
C ALA A 560 2.24 -18.60 -10.02
N SER A 561 1.05 -18.79 -9.46
CA SER A 561 0.13 -19.90 -9.83
C SER A 561 -0.30 -19.96 -11.30
N TRP A 562 -0.21 -18.84 -12.03
CA TRP A 562 -0.53 -18.80 -13.44
C TRP A 562 0.58 -19.36 -14.34
N ILE A 563 1.85 -19.35 -13.88
CA ILE A 563 2.99 -19.93 -14.60
C ILE A 563 2.80 -21.44 -14.76
N ASP A 564 2.41 -22.11 -13.67
CA ASP A 564 2.12 -23.56 -13.64
C ASP A 564 0.97 -23.94 -14.58
N LYS A 565 0.04 -22.99 -14.84
CA LYS A 565 -1.14 -23.19 -15.69
C LYS A 565 -0.87 -22.97 -17.19
N ILE A 566 0.35 -22.56 -17.59
CA ILE A 566 0.73 -22.39 -19.01
C ILE A 566 0.92 -23.76 -19.66
N ALA A 567 2.07 -24.37 -19.40
CA ALA A 567 2.53 -25.69 -19.83
C ALA A 567 3.89 -25.98 -19.16
N PRO A 568 4.25 -27.25 -18.90
CA PRO A 568 5.59 -27.61 -18.42
C PRO A 568 6.68 -27.10 -19.37
N LEU A 569 7.85 -26.76 -18.82
CA LEU A 569 9.01 -26.35 -19.62
C LEU A 569 9.54 -27.54 -20.44
N PRO A 570 9.66 -27.41 -21.79
CA PRO A 570 10.19 -28.47 -22.64
C PRO A 570 11.66 -28.82 -22.37
N ASP A 571 12.09 -30.04 -22.70
CA ASP A 571 13.52 -30.45 -22.64
C ASP A 571 14.27 -30.01 -23.90
N ALA A 572 13.63 -30.11 -25.07
CA ALA A 572 14.21 -29.77 -26.35
C ALA A 572 14.48 -28.25 -26.48
N THR A 573 15.70 -27.87 -26.85
CA THR A 573 16.16 -26.47 -26.88
C THR A 573 15.30 -25.56 -27.76
N ASN A 574 14.88 -26.03 -28.94
CA ASN A 574 14.00 -25.29 -29.85
C ASN A 574 12.58 -25.09 -29.29
N LEU A 575 12.07 -26.07 -28.53
CA LEU A 575 10.76 -25.97 -27.88
C LEU A 575 10.82 -25.05 -26.65
N ARG A 576 11.96 -25.01 -25.95
CA ARG A 576 12.21 -24.05 -24.86
C ARG A 576 12.14 -22.61 -25.33
N GLU A 577 12.82 -22.27 -26.42
CA GLU A 577 12.74 -20.90 -26.99
C GLU A 577 11.30 -20.52 -27.34
N ALA A 578 10.54 -21.44 -27.95
CA ALA A 578 9.14 -21.21 -28.28
C ALA A 578 8.24 -21.07 -27.04
N TRP A 579 8.56 -21.79 -25.96
CA TRP A 579 7.89 -21.65 -24.67
C TRP A 579 8.15 -20.27 -24.07
N TRP A 580 9.42 -19.81 -24.03
CA TRP A 580 9.79 -18.50 -23.51
C TRP A 580 9.13 -17.36 -24.29
N GLN A 581 9.07 -17.45 -25.62
CA GLN A 581 8.34 -16.48 -26.44
C GLN A 581 6.84 -16.45 -26.10
N SER A 582 6.24 -17.61 -25.83
CA SER A 582 4.82 -17.71 -25.48
C SER A 582 4.56 -17.16 -24.07
N ALA A 583 5.43 -17.48 -23.11
CA ALA A 583 5.35 -17.01 -21.73
C ALA A 583 5.55 -15.47 -21.65
N ARG A 584 6.50 -14.92 -22.43
CA ARG A 584 6.69 -13.46 -22.56
C ARG A 584 5.43 -12.75 -23.05
N ALA A 585 4.76 -13.31 -24.06
CA ALA A 585 3.50 -12.74 -24.57
C ALA A 585 2.39 -12.72 -23.52
N ILE A 586 2.31 -13.77 -22.71
CA ILE A 586 1.36 -13.84 -21.59
C ILE A 586 1.72 -12.83 -20.50
N ALA A 587 3.01 -12.75 -20.12
CA ALA A 587 3.50 -11.77 -19.13
C ALA A 587 3.23 -10.33 -19.58
N ALA A 588 3.47 -10.05 -20.86
CA ALA A 588 3.21 -8.75 -21.46
C ALA A 588 1.72 -8.38 -21.39
N TYR A 589 0.83 -9.35 -21.61
CA TYR A 589 -0.62 -9.16 -21.61
C TYR A 589 -1.11 -8.87 -20.19
N ARG A 590 -0.63 -9.67 -19.23
CA ARG A 590 -0.97 -9.51 -17.82
C ARG A 590 -0.51 -8.16 -17.27
N ASN A 591 0.66 -7.67 -17.67
CA ASN A 591 1.15 -6.36 -17.25
C ASN A 591 0.35 -5.22 -17.90
N ARG A 592 0.06 -5.28 -19.22
CA ARG A 592 -0.71 -4.25 -19.93
C ARG A 592 -2.13 -4.06 -19.35
N TYR A 593 -2.77 -5.14 -18.92
CA TYR A 593 -4.16 -5.08 -18.40
C TYR A 593 -4.27 -5.32 -16.89
N THR A 594 -3.15 -5.23 -16.16
CA THR A 594 -3.09 -5.38 -14.70
C THR A 594 -3.83 -6.62 -14.18
N ILE A 595 -3.63 -7.77 -14.83
CA ILE A 595 -4.32 -9.02 -14.47
C ILE A 595 -3.68 -9.61 -13.21
N LYS A 596 -4.34 -9.41 -12.06
CA LYS A 596 -3.91 -9.95 -10.75
C LYS A 596 -4.49 -11.34 -10.42
N LEU A 597 -5.46 -11.80 -11.19
CA LEU A 597 -6.14 -13.09 -10.98
C LEU A 597 -5.22 -14.29 -11.20
N GLU A 598 -5.55 -15.42 -10.57
CA GLU A 598 -4.83 -16.69 -10.75
C GLU A 598 -5.02 -17.35 -12.13
N SER A 599 -6.02 -16.91 -12.89
CA SER A 599 -6.23 -17.38 -14.25
C SER A 599 -5.14 -16.80 -15.15
N VAL A 600 -4.69 -17.57 -16.16
CA VAL A 600 -3.56 -17.17 -17.03
C VAL A 600 -3.82 -15.83 -17.72
N LEU A 601 -5.03 -15.61 -18.23
CA LEU A 601 -5.41 -14.44 -19.03
C LEU A 601 -6.56 -13.60 -18.45
N GLY A 602 -7.08 -13.89 -17.25
CA GLY A 602 -8.25 -13.18 -16.74
C GLY A 602 -9.57 -13.52 -17.44
N PRO A 603 -10.66 -12.79 -17.14
CA PRO A 603 -11.95 -12.94 -17.83
C PRO A 603 -11.86 -12.52 -19.29
N ARG A 604 -12.82 -12.95 -20.11
CA ARG A 604 -12.90 -12.49 -21.51
C ARG A 604 -13.28 -11.00 -21.53
N PRO A 605 -12.51 -10.16 -22.23
CA PRO A 605 -12.74 -8.73 -22.25
C PRO A 605 -13.90 -8.33 -23.15
N GLU A 606 -14.59 -7.25 -22.79
CA GLU A 606 -15.62 -6.61 -23.62
C GLU A 606 -15.01 -5.58 -24.56
N ASP A 607 -13.96 -4.88 -24.12
CA ASP A 607 -13.24 -3.88 -24.90
C ASP A 607 -12.62 -4.46 -26.19
N THR A 608 -12.73 -3.71 -27.28
CA THR A 608 -12.35 -4.21 -28.62
C THR A 608 -10.85 -4.39 -28.76
N ASP A 609 -10.04 -3.48 -28.23
CA ASP A 609 -8.57 -3.58 -28.33
C ASP A 609 -8.04 -4.66 -27.39
N GLN A 610 -8.57 -4.75 -26.16
CA GLN A 610 -8.24 -5.83 -25.25
C GLN A 610 -8.63 -7.22 -25.79
N ARG A 611 -9.73 -7.34 -26.54
CA ARG A 611 -10.12 -8.61 -27.21
C ARG A 611 -9.07 -9.10 -28.22
N ILE A 612 -8.45 -8.19 -28.96
CA ILE A 612 -7.41 -8.53 -29.93
C ILE A 612 -6.17 -9.04 -29.21
N ASP A 613 -5.73 -8.34 -28.18
CA ASP A 613 -4.56 -8.72 -27.39
C ASP A 613 -4.80 -9.99 -26.58
N TYR A 614 -6.03 -10.20 -26.08
CA TYR A 614 -6.47 -11.45 -25.48
C TYR A 614 -6.34 -12.62 -26.47
N ALA A 615 -6.81 -12.45 -27.71
CA ALA A 615 -6.70 -13.49 -28.74
C ALA A 615 -5.23 -13.82 -29.08
N ARG A 616 -4.33 -12.84 -29.05
CA ARG A 616 -2.88 -13.04 -29.23
C ARG A 616 -2.29 -13.84 -28.07
N ALA A 617 -2.61 -13.45 -26.84
CA ALA A 617 -2.16 -14.14 -25.65
C ALA A 617 -2.72 -15.58 -25.56
N GLU A 618 -3.98 -15.78 -25.95
CA GLU A 618 -4.62 -17.10 -26.05
C GLU A 618 -3.94 -17.97 -27.14
N ALA A 619 -3.57 -17.39 -28.28
CA ALA A 619 -2.83 -18.09 -29.33
C ALA A 619 -1.42 -18.49 -28.87
N ALA A 620 -0.77 -17.67 -28.04
CA ALA A 620 0.52 -17.98 -27.41
C ALA A 620 0.39 -19.12 -26.40
N LEU A 621 -0.61 -19.07 -25.51
CA LEU A 621 -0.92 -20.14 -24.56
C LEU A 621 -1.19 -21.47 -25.26
N ASN A 622 -2.02 -21.46 -26.30
CA ASN A 622 -2.31 -22.65 -27.10
C ASN A 622 -1.08 -23.20 -27.84
N ARG A 623 -0.11 -22.35 -28.19
CA ARG A 623 1.16 -22.78 -28.81
C ARG A 623 2.06 -23.46 -27.79
N ALA A 624 2.20 -22.89 -26.59
CA ALA A 624 2.97 -23.51 -25.51
C ALA A 624 2.44 -24.90 -25.17
N ARG A 625 1.11 -25.05 -25.04
CA ARG A 625 0.46 -26.34 -24.77
C ARG A 625 0.67 -27.37 -25.88
N ARG A 626 0.44 -27.00 -27.15
CA ARG A 626 0.69 -27.91 -28.28
C ARG A 626 2.14 -28.37 -28.38
N ASN A 627 3.10 -27.48 -28.11
CA ASN A 627 4.52 -27.82 -28.14
C ASN A 627 4.88 -28.83 -27.05
N ALA A 628 4.35 -28.65 -25.83
CA ALA A 628 4.54 -29.60 -24.73
C ALA A 628 3.90 -30.97 -25.01
N GLU A 629 2.70 -30.99 -25.61
CA GLU A 629 2.03 -32.23 -26.03
C GLU A 629 2.83 -32.97 -27.10
N HIS A 630 3.35 -32.26 -28.11
CA HIS A 630 4.17 -32.85 -29.17
C HIS A 630 5.44 -33.52 -28.62
N GLU A 631 6.13 -32.88 -27.69
CA GLU A 631 7.32 -33.44 -27.05
C GLU A 631 6.98 -34.71 -26.25
N HIS A 632 5.87 -34.71 -25.52
CA HIS A 632 5.41 -35.87 -24.76
C HIS A 632 5.13 -37.07 -25.68
N VAL A 633 4.50 -36.83 -26.84
CA VAL A 633 4.23 -37.87 -27.84
C VAL A 633 5.53 -38.37 -28.49
N GLU A 634 6.48 -37.49 -28.81
CA GLU A 634 7.78 -37.90 -29.35
C GLU A 634 8.59 -38.73 -28.35
N LEU A 635 8.62 -38.34 -27.07
CA LEU A 635 9.25 -39.10 -25.99
C LEU A 635 8.61 -40.50 -25.85
N ALA A 636 7.28 -40.59 -25.86
CA ALA A 636 6.56 -41.86 -25.79
C ALA A 636 6.90 -42.77 -26.98
N HIS A 637 6.93 -42.22 -28.21
CA HIS A 637 7.32 -42.98 -29.41
C HIS A 637 8.79 -43.42 -29.38
N ARG A 638 9.69 -42.62 -28.80
CA ARG A 638 11.12 -42.97 -28.64
C ARG A 638 11.31 -44.13 -27.66
N VAL A 639 10.59 -44.12 -26.54
CA VAL A 639 10.58 -45.21 -25.55
C VAL A 639 10.03 -46.52 -26.16
N VAL A 640 8.95 -46.43 -26.96
CA VAL A 640 8.41 -47.60 -27.67
C VAL A 640 9.40 -48.15 -28.70
N ARG A 641 10.04 -47.30 -29.51
CA ARG A 641 11.08 -47.75 -30.48
C ARG A 641 12.30 -48.38 -29.82
N GLN A 642 12.74 -47.86 -28.67
CA GLN A 642 13.83 -48.47 -27.91
C GLN A 642 13.45 -49.85 -27.37
N ARG A 643 12.21 -50.04 -26.89
CA ARG A 643 11.71 -51.36 -26.45
C ARG A 643 11.61 -52.36 -27.61
N SER A 644 11.19 -51.93 -28.80
CA SER A 644 11.13 -52.79 -30.00
C SER A 644 12.51 -53.20 -30.50
N SER A 645 13.52 -52.32 -30.37
CA SER A 645 14.92 -52.58 -30.73
C SER A 645 15.56 -53.65 -29.83
N PHE A 646 15.28 -53.62 -28.52
CA PHE A 646 15.74 -54.65 -27.57
C PHE A 646 15.04 -56.01 -27.74
N GLY A 647 13.81 -56.03 -28.30
CA GLY A 647 13.08 -57.27 -28.56
C GLY A 647 13.47 -58.02 -29.84
N GLN A 648 14.31 -57.43 -30.71
CA GLN A 648 14.84 -58.08 -31.92
C GLN A 648 16.29 -58.60 -31.75
N THR A 649 16.88 -58.44 -30.56
CA THR A 649 18.25 -58.91 -30.24
C THR A 649 18.31 -59.98 -29.14
N MET A 650 17.16 -60.52 -28.72
CA MET A 650 17.05 -61.84 -28.07
C MET A 650 16.47 -62.83 -29.07
#